data_AF-A0A934KVS1-F1
#
_entry.id   AF-A0A934KVS1-F1
#
_cell.length_a   1.000
_cell.length_b   1.000
_cell.length_c   1.000
_cell.angle_alpha   90.00
_cell.angle_beta   90.00
_cell.angle_gamma   90.00
#
_symmetry.space_group_name_H-M   'P 1'
#
loop_
_entity.id
_entity.type
_entity.pdbx_description
1 polymer ?
#
loop_
_entity_poly.entity_id
_entity_poly.type
_entity_poly.pdbx_seq_one_letter_code
_entity_poly.pdbx_strand_id
1 'polypeptide(L)'
;MNDQNLITSPKKKELIILRTIIVIALLSVGNFFYWFLQPELIETPLLFGLLTLVIVFDTLRVVYIWYHYWNITIPTKPISKRQFKVDVLTTYFPGEPYEMTTQTLLAIKKMGYPHTTYLCDEANDAFLKNFCEEHDIVHVTRTNRIDAKAGNINNGLLHATGDLCLVLDPDHIPKPNFLEEIVPYFEDDAIGYVQTVQAYYNIDESYVAEGAAQQTFHFYGPMMMSMNSYGTVNAIGANCVFRRKALDSIGGHAAGLSEDMHTAMQLQAKGWKSVYVPKVFTKGLVPGSLTTYYKQQLKWSRGTLELLVSVYPKLFKKFSWRQKLHYGILPLHYLSGIFFLIGFLIPIISLVNASLPWRGNVIRFGLIYIPVLMSILCIRIYVQKWVMHKSERGIHINGGLLLMCTWWVFALGALYTVIRKKVPYLPTPKDDKEITNFKIVIPNLIVGVVSILAVIYGLSIDFTPFSIVMSGFALLNALIMFYTLVFAYQKNSAIQLPIYDQSVKYQKTTRNFVFNILSRSALSLVLITVISCAGLQYYGDYIKWAGVTPEKIEKHHINYIGVFAPKEDNGLTDIAEANTIANRVDNKFNLISLYLAWDKHFENSFPTNLIDSIYKQQSMPVITWEPWLNTFEDNIKDQHVYDLIVMGYFDRYLARFANTLKAINKPVFLRFAHEFDNPFYPWFIEGDNASEKFKSAWVHTYEIFKKEGADNVIWIWNPWKSHNISAFYPGKAYVDWMGVNVLNYGNLNADNTWYEFDALYQPFHDEFQNLPSTPVIISEFGSLNNNPKESSSKWIDNAVTSIETNFKEIKSIIYFNSQVDNNWPTGEKPNEYLDWTIPSSQTEIDLFSTKTVPSYIPSSLLQIQTNLPEQDNRELVLNTIKGINFEQGHNWQNDYHVLNRKKLLADFKNIGDLGITTIKYQGNSIYDHNVLAISKKLGLKMSYSFWIPENLDFMVDTLQIRDLKSGILKSIRALKSTDQIISWHIENDVQYTQNNFFHKPALLYQNRAFVLWLKDLASEIKKIDSKRPLIVDVEVNSLAIFHINHMVYNIKDIDAIGLVVKEGEYLDEVISYCQDINKHYIFSGIDSNVLEAHKIENPETSYFITSWQDKHESNKLDFRGIVDRKGRQKEAYLHLSSLLKNKTYKAEMPKVKILKPSRLIFEDNSYTFNAMVYDDKKGWQVASKQKDLKFEWSLVKCDAYGNYLAIKEMGTEAKISLKIPKNHTYYKLHLTIIHGDNIASDITSFNTPVIAK
;
A
#
# COMPACT_ATOMS: atom_id res chain seq x y z
N MET A 1 -0.60 -52.87 17.21
CA MET A 1 -0.38 -52.40 15.83
C MET A 1 1.03 -52.77 15.40
N ASN A 2 1.16 -53.67 14.41
CA ASN A 2 2.44 -54.03 13.78
C ASN A 2 2.97 -52.83 12.98
N ASP A 3 3.56 -51.85 13.66
CA ASP A 3 4.20 -50.71 13.00
C ASP A 3 5.65 -51.09 12.63
N GLN A 4 5.81 -52.13 11.80
CA GLN A 4 7.07 -52.47 11.12
C GLN A 4 7.37 -51.45 10.00
N ASN A 5 7.28 -50.14 10.27
CA ASN A 5 7.67 -49.12 9.30
C ASN A 5 9.21 -49.03 9.31
N LEU A 6 9.85 -49.97 8.61
CA LEU A 6 11.26 -49.87 8.24
C LEU A 6 11.43 -48.57 7.42
N ILE A 7 12.07 -47.56 8.02
CA ILE A 7 12.48 -46.38 7.28
C ILE A 7 13.37 -46.85 6.13
N THR A 8 13.03 -46.43 4.91
CA THR A 8 13.76 -46.82 3.71
C THR A 8 14.78 -45.76 3.33
N SER A 9 15.90 -46.22 2.72
CA SER A 9 16.93 -45.31 2.23
C SER A 9 16.34 -44.30 1.23
N PRO A 10 16.72 -43.02 1.29
CA PRO A 10 16.22 -41.99 0.38
C PRO A 10 16.43 -42.40 -1.09
N LYS A 11 15.38 -42.29 -1.92
CA LYS A 11 15.55 -42.52 -3.36
C LYS A 11 16.35 -41.37 -3.99
N LYS A 12 17.08 -41.63 -5.08
CA LYS A 12 17.83 -40.60 -5.83
C LYS A 12 16.96 -39.38 -6.19
N LYS A 13 15.72 -39.61 -6.65
CA LYS A 13 14.74 -38.55 -6.95
C LYS A 13 14.39 -37.70 -5.72
N GLU A 14 14.28 -38.31 -4.54
CA GLU A 14 13.93 -37.59 -3.32
C GLU A 14 15.08 -36.70 -2.83
N LEU A 15 16.31 -37.19 -2.92
CA LEU A 15 17.50 -36.40 -2.63
C LEU A 15 17.66 -35.23 -3.61
N ILE A 16 17.42 -35.45 -4.90
CA ILE A 16 17.44 -34.37 -5.90
C ILE A 16 16.40 -33.30 -5.54
N ILE A 17 15.15 -33.70 -5.27
CA ILE A 17 14.08 -32.76 -4.89
C ILE A 17 14.48 -31.95 -3.64
N LEU A 18 14.93 -32.62 -2.57
CA LEU A 18 15.33 -31.96 -1.33
C LEU A 18 16.47 -30.97 -1.55
N ARG A 19 17.51 -31.36 -2.31
CA ARG A 19 18.65 -30.49 -2.64
C ARG A 19 18.23 -29.30 -3.49
N THR A 20 17.35 -29.49 -4.47
CA THR A 20 16.81 -28.39 -5.28
C THR A 20 16.06 -27.38 -4.39
N ILE A 21 15.21 -27.85 -3.46
CA ILE A 21 14.52 -26.95 -2.53
C ILE A 21 15.53 -26.21 -1.64
N ILE A 22 16.55 -26.88 -1.11
CA ILE A 22 17.60 -26.24 -0.29
C ILE A 22 18.35 -25.16 -1.09
N VAL A 23 18.70 -25.42 -2.36
CA VAL A 23 19.37 -24.41 -3.21
C VAL A 23 18.47 -23.19 -3.42
N ILE A 24 17.19 -23.38 -3.74
CA ILE A 24 16.22 -22.28 -3.88
C ILE A 24 16.09 -21.50 -2.56
N ALA A 25 16.08 -22.21 -1.43
CA ALA A 25 16.00 -21.62 -0.11
C ALA A 25 17.22 -20.73 0.19
N LEU A 26 18.43 -21.19 -0.13
CA LEU A 26 19.67 -20.42 0.04
C LEU A 26 19.71 -19.17 -0.85
N LEU A 27 19.25 -19.29 -2.10
CA LEU A 27 19.11 -18.13 -3.00
C LEU A 27 18.08 -17.12 -2.45
N SER A 28 16.97 -17.60 -1.91
CA SER A 28 15.94 -16.76 -1.30
C SER A 28 16.47 -16.04 -0.06
N VAL A 29 17.26 -16.72 0.78
CA VAL A 29 17.94 -16.12 1.94
C VAL A 29 18.94 -15.05 1.48
N GLY A 30 19.75 -15.33 0.46
CA GLY A 30 20.68 -14.36 -0.12
C GLY A 30 19.98 -13.10 -0.64
N ASN A 31 18.89 -13.28 -1.38
CA ASN A 31 18.05 -12.17 -1.85
C ASN A 31 17.45 -11.36 -0.70
N PHE A 32 16.94 -12.05 0.34
CA PHE A 32 16.41 -11.39 1.52
C PHE A 32 17.46 -10.52 2.23
N PHE A 33 18.68 -11.04 2.48
CA PHE A 33 19.73 -10.24 3.13
C PHE A 33 20.27 -9.12 2.24
N TYR A 34 20.39 -9.34 0.93
CA TYR A 34 20.77 -8.29 -0.02
C TYR A 34 19.82 -7.10 0.06
N TRP A 35 18.51 -7.36 0.15
CA TRP A 35 17.50 -6.32 0.28
C TRP A 35 17.39 -5.76 1.72
N PHE A 36 17.37 -6.61 2.74
CA PHE A 36 17.14 -6.22 4.14
C PHE A 36 18.25 -5.34 4.71
N LEU A 37 19.50 -5.52 4.25
CA LEU A 37 20.68 -4.78 4.73
C LEU A 37 20.93 -3.46 3.98
N GLN A 38 20.03 -3.01 3.11
CA GLN A 38 20.20 -1.73 2.42
C GLN A 38 20.19 -0.57 3.43
N PRO A 39 21.18 0.36 3.38
CA PRO A 39 21.29 1.45 4.36
C PRO A 39 20.06 2.34 4.43
N GLU A 40 19.37 2.51 3.30
CA GLU A 40 18.12 3.25 3.18
C GLU A 40 16.94 2.62 3.94
N LEU A 41 17.04 1.40 4.44
CA LEU A 41 15.96 0.75 5.20
C LEU A 41 16.20 0.75 6.72
N ILE A 42 17.34 1.26 7.18
CA ILE A 42 17.69 1.31 8.60
C ILE A 42 17.04 2.56 9.22
N GLU A 43 16.14 2.36 10.19
CA GLU A 43 15.50 3.46 10.94
C GLU A 43 16.24 3.73 12.25
N THR A 44 16.30 2.74 13.15
CA THR A 44 17.01 2.84 14.43
C THR A 44 18.17 1.85 14.46
N PRO A 45 19.44 2.30 14.38
CA PRO A 45 20.60 1.41 14.26
C PRO A 45 20.70 0.34 15.36
N LEU A 46 20.39 0.68 16.61
CA LEU A 46 20.42 -0.28 17.73
C LEU A 46 19.38 -1.39 17.55
N LEU A 47 18.11 -1.02 17.33
CA LEU A 47 17.01 -1.99 17.15
C LEU A 47 17.19 -2.81 15.87
N PHE A 48 17.68 -2.19 14.80
CA PHE A 48 18.04 -2.88 13.56
C PHE A 48 19.16 -3.90 13.79
N GLY A 49 20.20 -3.54 14.55
CA GLY A 49 21.28 -4.44 14.93
C GLY A 49 20.79 -5.63 15.75
N LEU A 50 19.94 -5.40 16.75
CA LEU A 50 19.30 -6.47 17.54
C LEU A 50 18.45 -7.40 16.68
N LEU A 51 17.61 -6.84 15.79
CA LEU A 51 16.80 -7.61 14.85
C LEU A 51 17.68 -8.44 13.91
N THR A 52 18.72 -7.83 13.35
CA THR A 52 19.68 -8.51 12.46
C THR A 52 20.39 -9.65 13.18
N LEU A 53 20.80 -9.48 14.43
CA LEU A 53 21.43 -10.53 15.24
C LEU A 53 20.51 -11.74 15.40
N VAL A 54 19.23 -11.52 15.72
CA VAL A 54 18.23 -12.60 15.84
C VAL A 54 18.03 -13.33 14.51
N ILE A 55 17.83 -12.58 13.42
CA ILE A 55 17.60 -13.15 12.09
C ILE A 55 18.81 -13.94 11.60
N VAL A 56 20.03 -13.41 11.77
CA VAL A 56 21.28 -14.08 11.37
C VAL A 56 21.47 -15.36 12.17
N PHE A 57 21.29 -15.32 13.49
CA PHE A 57 21.43 -16.51 14.34
C PHE A 57 20.45 -17.61 13.94
N ASP A 58 19.17 -17.27 13.76
CA ASP A 58 18.15 -18.25 13.37
C ASP A 58 18.40 -18.78 11.95
N THR A 59 18.84 -17.92 11.02
CA THR A 59 19.23 -18.34 9.67
C THR A 59 20.40 -19.33 9.72
N LEU A 60 21.45 -19.03 10.48
CA LEU A 60 22.61 -19.94 10.62
C LEU A 60 22.20 -21.29 11.22
N ARG A 61 21.30 -21.30 12.21
CA ARG A 61 20.74 -22.54 12.78
C ARG A 61 19.99 -23.36 11.73
N VAL A 62 19.15 -22.70 10.92
CA VAL A 62 18.37 -23.35 9.86
C VAL A 62 19.28 -23.89 8.74
N VAL A 63 20.25 -23.10 8.29
CA VAL A 63 21.23 -23.52 7.26
C VAL A 63 22.09 -24.68 7.77
N TYR A 64 22.47 -24.69 9.05
CA TYR A 64 23.16 -25.83 9.67
C TYR A 64 22.32 -27.12 9.65
N ILE A 65 21.01 -27.01 9.86
CA ILE A 65 20.08 -28.13 9.74
C ILE A 65 19.98 -28.59 8.28
N TRP A 66 19.92 -27.67 7.32
CA TRP A 66 19.88 -28.01 5.88
C TRP A 66 21.17 -28.65 5.39
N TYR A 67 22.32 -28.22 5.93
CA TYR A 67 23.62 -28.85 5.69
C TYR A 67 23.57 -30.35 6.03
N HIS A 68 22.93 -30.72 7.15
CA HIS A 68 22.71 -32.12 7.48
C HIS A 68 21.80 -32.80 6.45
N TYR A 69 20.63 -32.21 6.18
CA TYR A 69 19.65 -32.79 5.26
C TYR A 69 20.14 -32.98 3.82
N TRP A 70 21.24 -32.32 3.43
CA TRP A 70 21.85 -32.49 2.12
C TRP A 70 22.22 -33.95 1.79
N ASN A 71 22.53 -34.76 2.81
CA ASN A 71 22.94 -36.15 2.63
C ASN A 71 22.40 -37.09 3.72
N ILE A 72 21.11 -37.41 3.65
CA ILE A 72 20.49 -38.43 4.51
C ILE A 72 20.91 -39.82 4.04
N THR A 73 21.38 -40.67 4.96
CA THR A 73 21.77 -42.07 4.66
C THR A 73 21.26 -43.04 5.70
N ILE A 74 20.94 -44.26 5.28
CA ILE A 74 20.60 -45.36 6.18
C ILE A 74 21.63 -46.46 5.92
N PRO A 75 22.39 -46.90 6.94
CA PRO A 75 23.37 -47.95 6.76
C PRO A 75 22.68 -49.29 6.50
N THR A 76 23.28 -50.10 5.63
CA THR A 76 22.84 -51.48 5.39
C THR A 76 23.46 -52.40 6.44
N LYS A 77 22.65 -53.30 7.03
CA LYS A 77 23.12 -54.29 7.99
C LYS A 77 24.19 -55.20 7.36
N PRO A 78 25.43 -55.24 7.88
CA PRO A 78 26.44 -56.16 7.37
C PRO A 78 26.11 -57.61 7.70
N ILE A 79 26.76 -58.54 7.01
CA ILE A 79 26.69 -59.97 7.32
C ILE A 79 27.68 -60.25 8.45
N SER A 80 27.20 -60.76 9.58
CA SER A 80 28.06 -61.18 10.70
C SER A 80 28.90 -62.38 10.30
N LYS A 81 30.22 -62.30 10.46
CA LYS A 81 31.19 -63.37 10.22
C LYS A 81 31.88 -63.80 11.51
N ARG A 82 32.01 -62.87 12.47
CA ARG A 82 32.60 -63.08 13.79
C ARG A 82 31.50 -63.16 14.84
N GLN A 83 31.74 -63.97 15.88
CA GLN A 83 30.94 -63.97 17.10
C GLN A 83 31.64 -63.09 18.12
N PHE A 84 30.98 -62.01 18.54
CA PHE A 84 31.51 -61.07 19.53
C PHE A 84 30.99 -61.44 20.91
N LYS A 85 31.83 -61.35 21.94
CA LYS A 85 31.34 -61.39 23.32
C LYS A 85 30.72 -60.04 23.67
N VAL A 86 29.50 -60.03 24.18
CA VAL A 86 28.76 -58.78 24.47
C VAL A 86 28.42 -58.70 25.94
N ASP A 87 28.73 -57.55 26.56
CA ASP A 87 28.26 -57.19 27.88
C ASP A 87 27.18 -56.10 27.77
N VAL A 88 26.13 -56.21 28.59
CA VAL A 88 25.04 -55.23 28.65
C VAL A 88 25.03 -54.61 30.03
N LEU A 89 25.31 -53.31 30.11
CA LEU A 89 25.40 -52.56 31.35
C LEU A 89 24.19 -51.63 31.46
N THR A 90 23.47 -51.74 32.58
CA THR A 90 22.49 -50.75 33.02
C THR A 90 22.89 -50.21 34.40
N THR A 91 22.45 -49.01 34.73
CA THR A 91 22.81 -48.34 36.00
C THR A 91 21.61 -48.21 36.92
N TYR A 92 21.83 -48.22 38.23
CA TYR A 92 20.84 -47.83 39.23
C TYR A 92 21.37 -46.68 40.09
N PHE A 93 20.53 -45.67 40.30
CA PHE A 93 20.76 -44.58 41.24
C PHE A 93 19.75 -44.62 42.39
N PRO A 94 20.16 -44.30 43.65
CA PRO A 94 19.24 -44.26 44.79
C PRO A 94 17.97 -43.44 44.52
N GLY A 95 16.80 -44.06 44.69
CA GLY A 95 15.49 -43.43 44.53
C GLY A 95 14.82 -43.67 43.18
N GLU A 96 15.49 -44.34 42.24
CA GLU A 96 14.82 -44.85 41.03
C GLU A 96 13.82 -45.98 41.40
N PRO A 97 12.64 -46.06 40.73
CA PRO A 97 11.66 -47.09 41.04
C PRO A 97 12.19 -48.50 40.78
N TYR A 98 12.13 -49.38 41.78
CA TYR A 98 12.60 -50.76 41.66
C TYR A 98 11.97 -51.51 40.48
N GLU A 99 10.67 -51.35 40.29
CA GLU A 99 9.92 -52.01 39.20
C GLU A 99 10.46 -51.64 37.81
N MET A 100 10.84 -50.38 37.61
CA MET A 100 11.42 -49.91 36.35
C MET A 100 12.75 -50.61 36.07
N THR A 101 13.65 -50.64 37.07
CA THR A 101 14.97 -51.28 36.94
C THR A 101 14.85 -52.79 36.73
N THR A 102 14.01 -53.48 37.50
CA THR A 102 13.84 -54.94 37.39
C THR A 102 13.19 -55.34 36.06
N GLN A 103 12.19 -54.60 35.57
CA GLN A 103 11.60 -54.84 34.25
C GLN A 103 12.62 -54.69 33.12
N THR A 104 13.47 -53.66 33.17
CA THR A 104 14.54 -53.45 32.19
C THR A 104 15.57 -54.58 32.23
N LEU A 105 15.99 -55.03 33.43
CA LEU A 105 16.92 -56.15 33.59
C LEU A 105 16.36 -57.47 33.03
N LEU A 106 15.08 -57.78 33.30
CA LEU A 106 14.43 -58.96 32.74
C LEU A 106 14.30 -58.88 31.22
N ALA A 107 14.05 -57.69 30.68
CA ALA A 107 14.02 -57.48 29.24
C ALA A 107 15.40 -57.63 28.60
N ILE A 108 16.47 -57.22 29.28
CA ILE A 108 17.85 -57.45 28.84
C ILE A 108 18.12 -58.95 28.73
N LYS A 109 17.84 -59.75 29.77
CA LYS A 109 18.03 -61.21 29.75
C LYS A 109 17.27 -61.92 28.63
N LYS A 110 16.17 -61.33 28.14
CA LYS A 110 15.37 -61.87 27.03
C LYS A 110 15.93 -61.56 25.63
N MET A 111 17.05 -60.84 25.52
CA MET A 111 17.69 -60.61 24.22
C MET A 111 18.26 -61.91 23.62
N GLY A 112 18.04 -62.12 22.32
CA GLY A 112 18.36 -63.38 21.63
C GLY A 112 19.85 -63.62 21.36
N TYR A 113 20.69 -62.58 21.41
CA TYR A 113 22.14 -62.72 21.23
C TYR A 113 22.83 -63.08 22.57
N PRO A 114 23.77 -64.04 22.61
CA PRO A 114 24.49 -64.37 23.84
C PRO A 114 25.21 -63.17 24.46
N HIS A 115 24.91 -62.86 25.73
CA HIS A 115 25.47 -61.70 26.43
C HIS A 115 25.53 -61.91 27.94
N THR A 116 26.39 -61.16 28.63
CA THR A 116 26.41 -61.07 30.10
C THR A 116 25.74 -59.77 30.54
N THR A 117 24.82 -59.85 31.49
CA THR A 117 24.07 -58.69 32.00
C THR A 117 24.70 -58.17 33.28
N TYR A 118 24.93 -56.86 33.35
CA TYR A 118 25.51 -56.17 34.48
C TYR A 118 24.56 -55.09 35.00
N LEU A 119 24.28 -55.11 36.31
CA LEU A 119 23.67 -54.00 37.02
C LEU A 119 24.78 -53.22 37.75
N CYS A 120 25.02 -51.99 37.31
CA CYS A 120 25.94 -51.05 37.94
C CYS A 120 25.16 -50.25 39.00
N ASP A 121 25.19 -50.70 40.24
CA ASP A 121 24.39 -50.18 41.34
C ASP A 121 25.20 -49.18 42.20
N GLU A 122 24.83 -47.89 42.16
CA GLU A 122 25.47 -46.86 43.01
C GLU A 122 25.09 -46.94 44.49
N ALA A 123 23.99 -47.62 44.83
CA ALA A 123 23.43 -47.72 46.18
C ALA A 123 23.92 -48.96 46.95
N ASN A 124 24.41 -49.99 46.25
CA ASN A 124 24.61 -51.34 46.80
C ASN A 124 23.33 -51.84 47.50
N ASP A 125 22.21 -51.70 46.80
CA ASP A 125 20.88 -51.97 47.30
C ASP A 125 20.66 -53.48 47.49
N ALA A 126 20.22 -53.87 48.69
CA ALA A 126 20.06 -55.27 49.06
C ALA A 126 18.98 -55.99 48.24
N PHE A 127 17.89 -55.30 47.89
CA PHE A 127 16.81 -55.87 47.08
C PHE A 127 17.31 -56.15 45.66
N LEU A 128 17.99 -55.18 45.04
CA LEU A 128 18.52 -55.34 43.68
C LEU A 128 19.66 -56.36 43.61
N LYS A 129 20.48 -56.46 44.65
CA LYS A 129 21.52 -57.49 44.74
C LYS A 129 20.92 -58.90 44.76
N ASN A 130 19.93 -59.14 45.62
CA ASN A 130 19.24 -60.42 45.67
C ASN A 130 18.53 -60.75 44.35
N PHE A 131 17.87 -59.76 43.74
CA PHE A 131 17.23 -59.91 42.43
C PHE A 131 18.24 -60.29 41.34
N CYS A 132 19.43 -59.69 41.36
CA CYS A 132 20.50 -60.02 40.42
C CYS A 132 21.01 -61.46 40.61
N GLU A 133 21.18 -61.91 41.86
CA GLU A 133 21.58 -63.29 42.17
C GLU A 133 20.52 -64.30 41.69
N GLU A 134 19.23 -64.03 41.90
CA GLU A 134 18.12 -64.90 41.45
C GLU A 134 18.04 -65.05 39.92
N HIS A 135 18.39 -63.99 39.18
CA HIS A 135 18.22 -63.94 37.73
C HIS A 135 19.52 -64.07 36.92
N ASP A 136 20.62 -64.49 37.56
CA ASP A 136 21.93 -64.66 36.92
C ASP A 136 22.38 -63.37 36.20
N ILE A 137 22.41 -62.29 36.98
CA ILE A 137 22.85 -60.95 36.57
C ILE A 137 24.03 -60.56 37.46
N VAL A 138 25.08 -60.02 36.85
CA VAL A 138 26.27 -59.57 37.60
C VAL A 138 25.97 -58.23 38.26
N HIS A 139 25.88 -58.24 39.59
CA HIS A 139 25.77 -57.01 40.38
C HIS A 139 27.17 -56.43 40.62
N VAL A 140 27.35 -55.15 40.28
CA VAL A 140 28.60 -54.41 40.50
C VAL A 140 28.30 -53.09 41.19
N THR A 141 29.05 -52.79 42.24
CA THR A 141 28.91 -51.55 43.01
C THR A 141 30.26 -50.90 43.25
N ARG A 142 30.26 -49.66 43.76
CA ARG A 142 31.47 -48.89 44.08
C ARG A 142 31.27 -48.05 45.34
N THR A 143 32.35 -47.87 46.09
CA THR A 143 32.35 -47.08 47.35
C THR A 143 32.56 -45.58 47.10
N ASN A 144 33.14 -45.20 45.97
CA ASN A 144 33.44 -43.81 45.63
C ASN A 144 32.63 -43.32 44.42
N ARG A 145 31.75 -42.34 44.63
CA ARG A 145 30.77 -41.85 43.64
C ARG A 145 31.28 -40.64 42.83
N ILE A 146 32.46 -40.78 42.24
CA ILE A 146 33.04 -39.75 41.35
C ILE A 146 32.47 -39.92 39.93
N ASP A 147 32.25 -38.82 39.22
CA ASP A 147 31.80 -38.78 37.81
C ASP A 147 30.44 -39.45 37.50
N ALA A 148 29.58 -39.59 38.53
CA ALA A 148 28.20 -40.07 38.41
C ALA A 148 28.07 -41.28 37.48
N LYS A 149 27.16 -41.25 36.50
CA LYS A 149 26.89 -42.34 35.55
C LYS A 149 28.14 -42.82 34.81
N ALA A 150 28.98 -41.91 34.31
CA ALA A 150 30.20 -42.29 33.58
C ALA A 150 31.16 -43.07 34.49
N GLY A 151 31.34 -42.62 35.73
CA GLY A 151 32.15 -43.34 36.73
C GLY A 151 31.56 -44.69 37.12
N ASN A 152 30.23 -44.80 37.20
CA ASN A 152 29.54 -46.06 37.53
C ASN A 152 29.71 -47.09 36.39
N ILE A 153 29.53 -46.66 35.14
CA ILE A 153 29.82 -47.48 33.96
C ILE A 153 31.29 -47.89 33.96
N ASN A 154 32.23 -46.95 34.17
CA ASN A 154 33.66 -47.25 34.22
C ASN A 154 34.02 -48.29 35.29
N ASN A 155 33.33 -48.29 36.43
CA ASN A 155 33.48 -49.33 37.45
C ASN A 155 32.99 -50.69 36.95
N GLY A 156 31.78 -50.77 36.38
CA GLY A 156 31.28 -52.01 35.78
C GLY A 156 32.17 -52.52 34.64
N LEU A 157 32.75 -51.60 33.88
CA LEU A 157 33.70 -51.86 32.80
C LEU A 157 35.01 -52.52 33.25
N LEU A 158 35.35 -52.53 34.55
CA LEU A 158 36.49 -53.28 35.11
C LEU A 158 36.18 -54.78 35.28
N HIS A 159 34.91 -55.13 35.41
CA HIS A 159 34.43 -56.49 35.58
C HIS A 159 33.86 -57.09 34.28
N ALA A 160 33.53 -56.23 33.31
CA ALA A 160 33.13 -56.57 31.96
C ALA A 160 34.30 -57.15 31.15
N THR A 161 34.06 -58.21 30.38
CA THR A 161 35.08 -58.91 29.56
C THR A 161 34.69 -59.08 28.09
N GLY A 162 33.56 -58.48 27.69
CA GLY A 162 33.06 -58.49 26.32
C GLY A 162 33.89 -57.63 25.37
N ASP A 163 33.92 -58.05 24.10
CA ASP A 163 34.49 -57.26 23.00
C ASP A 163 33.67 -56.00 22.73
N LEU A 164 32.35 -56.10 22.99
CA LEU A 164 31.36 -55.05 22.82
C LEU A 164 30.61 -54.83 24.14
N CYS A 165 30.22 -53.59 24.37
CA CYS A 165 29.50 -53.15 25.56
C CYS A 165 28.27 -52.32 25.16
N LEU A 166 27.07 -52.81 25.47
CA LEU A 166 25.83 -52.05 25.32
C LEU A 166 25.56 -51.28 26.62
N VAL A 167 25.45 -49.96 26.52
CA VAL A 167 25.01 -49.10 27.63
C VAL A 167 23.54 -48.77 27.46
N LEU A 168 22.73 -49.15 28.45
CA LEU A 168 21.30 -48.84 28.55
C LEU A 168 21.02 -48.04 29.83
N ASP A 169 20.07 -47.11 29.74
CA ASP A 169 19.49 -46.49 30.93
C ASP A 169 18.47 -47.45 31.58
N PRO A 170 18.24 -47.34 32.90
CA PRO A 170 17.32 -48.23 33.62
C PRO A 170 15.86 -48.06 33.20
N ASP A 171 15.49 -46.97 32.53
CA ASP A 171 14.15 -46.73 31.99
C ASP A 171 13.97 -47.18 30.52
N HIS A 172 15.00 -47.74 29.88
CA HIS A 172 14.96 -48.13 28.48
C HIS A 172 14.83 -49.65 28.31
N ILE A 173 13.59 -50.10 28.09
CA ILE A 173 13.26 -51.53 27.92
C ILE A 173 13.66 -52.02 26.51
N PRO A 174 14.64 -52.93 26.35
CA PRO A 174 15.07 -53.40 25.03
C PRO A 174 14.15 -54.46 24.42
N LYS A 175 14.10 -54.48 23.08
CA LYS A 175 13.48 -55.55 22.29
C LYS A 175 14.40 -56.79 22.25
N PRO A 176 13.82 -58.01 22.17
CA PRO A 176 14.61 -59.24 22.11
C PRO A 176 15.67 -59.29 21.00
N ASN A 177 15.41 -58.66 19.85
CA ASN A 177 16.30 -58.68 18.69
C ASN A 177 17.30 -57.51 18.62
N PHE A 178 17.50 -56.74 19.71
CA PHE A 178 18.41 -55.57 19.70
C PHE A 178 19.81 -55.94 19.22
N LEU A 179 20.50 -56.83 19.93
CA LEU A 179 21.91 -57.13 19.67
C LEU A 179 22.12 -57.84 18.32
N GLU A 180 21.19 -58.70 17.90
CA GLU A 180 21.22 -59.37 16.59
C GLU A 180 21.21 -58.38 15.41
N GLU A 181 20.61 -57.21 15.60
CA GLU A 181 20.56 -56.14 14.60
C GLU A 181 21.79 -55.24 14.64
N ILE A 182 22.45 -55.10 15.79
CA ILE A 182 23.52 -54.10 16.01
C ILE A 182 24.93 -54.68 15.96
N VAL A 183 25.15 -55.88 16.52
CA VAL A 183 26.47 -56.53 16.55
C VAL A 183 27.13 -56.64 15.16
N PRO A 184 26.41 -56.97 14.06
CA PRO A 184 27.03 -57.11 12.73
C PRO A 184 27.73 -55.86 12.20
N TYR A 185 27.41 -54.67 12.71
CA TYR A 185 28.10 -53.44 12.30
C TYR A 185 29.56 -53.40 12.79
N PHE A 186 29.93 -54.15 13.82
CA PHE A 186 31.30 -54.21 14.34
C PHE A 186 32.24 -55.12 13.53
N GLU A 187 31.79 -55.66 12.40
CA GLU A 187 32.69 -56.33 11.44
C GLU A 187 33.71 -55.36 10.84
N ASP A 188 33.41 -54.05 10.77
CA ASP A 188 34.42 -53.03 10.49
C ASP A 188 35.17 -52.70 11.80
N ASP A 189 36.44 -53.09 11.86
CA ASP A 189 37.32 -52.86 13.01
C ASP A 189 37.56 -51.37 13.30
N ALA A 190 37.25 -50.45 12.37
CA ALA A 190 37.30 -49.01 12.60
C ALA A 190 36.07 -48.46 13.35
N ILE A 191 34.98 -49.22 13.47
CA ILE A 191 33.77 -48.77 14.19
C ILE A 191 34.01 -48.86 15.70
N GLY A 192 33.98 -47.69 16.35
CA GLY A 192 34.11 -47.55 17.80
C GLY A 192 32.77 -47.65 18.52
N TYR A 193 31.67 -47.22 17.90
CA TYR A 193 30.33 -47.34 18.48
C TYR A 193 29.21 -47.27 17.44
N VAL A 194 28.07 -47.85 17.83
CA VAL A 194 26.82 -47.86 17.05
C VAL A 194 25.70 -47.31 17.93
N GLN A 195 25.17 -46.15 17.55
CA GLN A 195 24.06 -45.49 18.22
C GLN A 195 22.73 -45.88 17.56
N THR A 196 21.71 -46.11 18.37
CA THR A 196 20.33 -46.36 17.90
C THR A 196 19.38 -45.25 18.33
N VAL A 197 18.13 -45.32 17.87
CA VAL A 197 17.11 -44.29 18.08
C VAL A 197 16.69 -44.25 19.55
N GLN A 198 16.57 -43.05 20.10
CA GLN A 198 15.87 -42.83 21.37
C GLN A 198 14.39 -42.50 21.09
N ALA A 199 13.49 -43.32 21.64
CA ALA A 199 12.04 -43.16 21.52
C ALA A 199 11.38 -43.19 22.90
N TYR A 200 10.15 -42.70 22.99
CA TYR A 200 9.45 -42.54 24.26
C TYR A 200 8.08 -43.21 24.28
N TYR A 201 7.64 -43.68 25.45
CA TYR A 201 6.30 -44.28 25.62
C TYR A 201 5.30 -43.38 26.36
N ASN A 202 5.74 -42.33 27.06
CA ASN A 202 4.89 -41.42 27.85
C ASN A 202 4.58 -40.08 27.13
N ILE A 203 4.63 -40.04 25.79
CA ILE A 203 4.44 -38.81 25.00
C ILE A 203 3.06 -38.18 25.26
N ASP A 204 2.03 -39.00 25.43
CA ASP A 204 0.64 -38.55 25.60
C ASP A 204 0.28 -38.21 27.08
N GLU A 205 1.26 -38.24 28.00
CA GLU A 205 1.05 -38.03 29.45
C GLU A 205 0.79 -36.56 29.82
N SER A 206 1.42 -35.62 29.11
CA SER A 206 1.24 -34.18 29.30
C SER A 206 1.70 -33.38 28.07
N TYR A 207 1.29 -32.12 27.95
CA TYR A 207 1.82 -31.24 26.90
C TYR A 207 3.31 -30.95 27.04
N VAL A 208 3.88 -31.07 28.23
CA VAL A 208 5.34 -31.00 28.42
C VAL A 208 6.02 -32.22 27.82
N ALA A 209 5.50 -33.43 28.11
CA ALA A 209 6.02 -34.67 27.53
C ALA A 209 5.88 -34.66 26.00
N GLU A 210 4.72 -34.25 25.48
CA GLU A 210 4.48 -34.12 24.05
C GLU A 210 5.44 -33.10 23.40
N GLY A 211 5.56 -31.91 24.00
CA GLY A 211 6.43 -30.84 23.50
C GLY A 211 7.92 -31.23 23.53
N ALA A 212 8.37 -31.86 24.60
CA ALA A 212 9.74 -32.33 24.74
C ALA A 212 10.08 -33.43 23.74
N ALA A 213 9.17 -34.38 23.49
CA ALA A 213 9.33 -35.39 22.45
C ALA A 213 9.36 -34.76 21.05
N GLN A 214 8.46 -33.81 20.78
CA GLN A 214 8.40 -33.09 19.50
C GLN A 214 9.70 -32.38 19.13
N GLN A 215 10.44 -31.85 20.11
CA GLN A 215 11.74 -31.21 19.87
C GLN A 215 12.82 -32.21 19.41
N THR A 216 12.72 -33.50 19.75
CA THR A 216 13.76 -34.48 19.45
C THR A 216 13.51 -35.29 18.18
N PHE A 217 12.27 -35.34 17.66
CA PHE A 217 11.92 -36.15 16.47
C PHE A 217 12.81 -35.89 15.25
N HIS A 218 13.15 -34.63 14.98
CA HIS A 218 14.03 -34.30 13.85
C HIS A 218 15.49 -34.64 14.12
N PHE A 219 15.91 -34.54 15.39
CA PHE A 219 17.27 -34.84 15.82
C PHE A 219 17.53 -36.36 15.72
N TYR A 220 16.75 -37.19 16.42
CA TYR A 220 16.85 -38.66 16.34
C TYR A 220 16.36 -39.24 15.01
N GLY A 221 15.61 -38.48 14.22
CA GLY A 221 15.20 -38.87 12.88
C GLY A 221 16.24 -38.50 11.80
N PRO A 222 15.88 -37.62 10.86
CA PRO A 222 16.68 -37.31 9.68
C PRO A 222 18.06 -36.71 10.00
N MET A 223 18.24 -36.01 11.13
CA MET A 223 19.52 -35.37 11.43
C MET A 223 20.60 -36.40 11.78
N MET A 224 20.33 -37.36 12.68
CA MET A 224 21.27 -38.43 13.03
C MET A 224 21.58 -39.37 11.85
N MET A 225 20.61 -39.61 10.96
CA MET A 225 20.85 -40.32 9.68
C MET A 225 21.81 -39.55 8.75
N SER A 226 21.81 -38.23 8.82
CA SER A 226 22.72 -37.39 8.05
C SER A 226 24.12 -37.38 8.67
N MET A 227 24.19 -37.31 10.00
CA MET A 227 25.43 -37.43 10.77
C MET A 227 26.14 -38.77 10.52
N ASN A 228 25.39 -39.86 10.27
CA ASN A 228 25.94 -41.14 9.83
C ASN A 228 26.79 -41.01 8.56
N SER A 229 26.29 -40.26 7.58
CA SER A 229 27.00 -40.05 6.31
C SER A 229 28.25 -39.18 6.46
N TYR A 230 28.29 -38.34 7.50
CA TYR A 230 29.34 -37.36 7.75
C TYR A 230 30.35 -37.82 8.80
N GLY A 231 30.12 -38.97 9.45
CA GLY A 231 30.99 -39.52 10.49
C GLY A 231 30.97 -38.69 11.78
N THR A 232 29.82 -38.11 12.12
CA THR A 232 29.61 -37.22 13.27
C THR A 232 28.46 -37.67 14.16
N VAL A 233 28.09 -38.97 14.13
CA VAL A 233 26.98 -39.51 14.92
C VAL A 233 27.24 -39.26 16.40
N ASN A 234 26.35 -38.57 17.09
CA ASN A 234 26.49 -38.34 18.52
C ASN A 234 26.11 -39.61 19.31
N ALA A 235 26.84 -39.89 20.39
CA ALA A 235 26.34 -40.78 21.42
C ALA A 235 25.35 -39.99 22.31
N ILE A 236 24.23 -40.61 22.69
CA ILE A 236 23.08 -39.95 23.33
C ILE A 236 22.78 -40.56 24.72
N GLY A 237 23.81 -41.12 25.37
CA GLY A 237 23.74 -41.57 26.76
C GLY A 237 23.10 -42.93 26.99
N ALA A 238 22.24 -43.40 26.07
CA ALA A 238 21.65 -44.73 26.12
C ALA A 238 21.50 -45.32 24.71
N ASN A 239 21.22 -46.63 24.66
CA ASN A 239 20.94 -47.38 23.42
C ASN A 239 22.13 -47.35 22.44
N CYS A 240 23.34 -47.33 22.99
CA CYS A 240 24.58 -47.26 22.24
C CYS A 240 25.46 -48.46 22.58
N VAL A 241 25.90 -49.18 21.56
CA VAL A 241 26.88 -50.26 21.69
C VAL A 241 28.25 -49.66 21.40
N PHE A 242 29.22 -49.92 22.27
CA PHE A 242 30.60 -49.48 22.14
C PHE A 242 31.52 -50.67 21.96
N ARG A 243 32.57 -50.51 21.16
CA ARG A 243 33.69 -51.44 21.13
C ARG A 243 34.55 -51.22 22.38
N ARG A 244 34.81 -52.28 23.14
CA ARG A 244 35.63 -52.24 24.38
C ARG A 244 36.98 -51.58 24.15
N LYS A 245 37.72 -52.05 23.14
CA LYS A 245 39.02 -51.49 22.73
C LYS A 245 38.96 -50.00 22.40
N ALA A 246 37.84 -49.50 21.88
CA ALA A 246 37.67 -48.09 21.59
C ALA A 246 37.51 -47.27 22.89
N LEU A 247 36.66 -47.71 23.81
CA LEU A 247 36.52 -47.08 25.13
C LEU A 247 37.83 -47.10 25.91
N ASP A 248 38.53 -48.23 25.95
CA ASP A 248 39.83 -48.33 26.62
C ASP A 248 40.86 -47.34 26.06
N SER A 249 40.82 -47.11 24.75
CA SER A 249 41.73 -46.17 24.12
C SER A 249 41.59 -44.76 24.66
N ILE A 250 40.44 -44.35 25.18
CA ILE A 250 40.20 -43.01 25.75
C ILE A 250 40.12 -43.01 27.29
N GLY A 251 40.43 -44.15 27.93
CA GLY A 251 40.36 -44.29 29.40
C GLY A 251 38.96 -44.60 29.94
N GLY A 252 38.07 -45.16 29.10
CA GLY A 252 36.70 -45.51 29.46
C GLY A 252 35.66 -44.49 28.97
N HIS A 253 34.48 -44.50 29.58
CA HIS A 253 33.45 -43.51 29.37
C HIS A 253 33.89 -42.15 29.94
N ALA A 254 33.86 -41.09 29.14
CA ALA A 254 34.34 -39.78 29.54
C ALA A 254 33.45 -39.15 30.62
N ALA A 255 34.02 -38.35 31.53
CA ALA A 255 33.28 -37.68 32.60
C ALA A 255 32.67 -36.33 32.15
N GLY A 256 31.57 -35.90 32.78
CA GLY A 256 30.95 -34.58 32.56
C GLY A 256 29.42 -34.60 32.71
N LEU A 257 28.78 -33.44 32.49
CA LEU A 257 27.31 -33.32 32.45
C LEU A 257 26.70 -33.79 31.12
N SER A 258 27.54 -33.88 30.07
CA SER A 258 27.23 -34.39 28.74
C SER A 258 28.27 -35.45 28.38
N GLU A 259 28.43 -36.42 29.28
CA GLU A 259 29.42 -37.49 29.26
C GLU A 259 29.42 -38.27 27.95
N ASP A 260 28.25 -38.54 27.38
CA ASP A 260 28.07 -39.32 26.18
C ASP A 260 28.58 -38.60 24.93
N MET A 261 28.21 -37.32 24.75
CA MET A 261 28.79 -36.50 23.69
C MET A 261 30.31 -36.35 23.89
N HIS A 262 30.77 -36.22 25.15
CA HIS A 262 32.19 -36.15 25.45
C HIS A 262 32.93 -37.43 25.03
N THR A 263 32.37 -38.61 25.32
CA THR A 263 32.90 -39.91 24.87
C THR A 263 32.97 -39.96 23.35
N ALA A 264 31.89 -39.60 22.65
CA ALA A 264 31.87 -39.56 21.18
C ALA A 264 32.96 -38.63 20.60
N MET A 265 33.11 -37.43 21.16
CA MET A 265 34.16 -36.47 20.77
C MET A 265 35.56 -37.06 20.91
N GLN A 266 35.85 -37.73 22.04
CA GLN A 266 37.17 -38.31 22.26
C GLN A 266 37.45 -39.50 21.33
N LEU A 267 36.47 -40.39 21.13
CA LEU A 267 36.59 -41.53 20.21
C LEU A 267 36.84 -41.06 18.78
N GLN A 268 36.04 -40.11 18.28
CA GLN A 268 36.20 -39.56 16.94
C GLN A 268 37.53 -38.81 16.78
N ALA A 269 37.99 -38.09 17.80
CA ALA A 269 39.32 -37.45 17.80
C ALA A 269 40.49 -38.46 17.78
N LYS A 270 40.26 -39.73 18.13
CA LYS A 270 41.21 -40.84 17.97
C LYS A 270 41.07 -41.59 16.64
N GLY A 271 40.16 -41.16 15.76
CA GLY A 271 39.94 -41.76 14.45
C GLY A 271 38.94 -42.91 14.42
N TRP A 272 38.27 -43.23 15.53
CA TRP A 272 37.19 -44.22 15.55
C TRP A 272 35.98 -43.71 14.74
N LYS A 273 35.35 -44.62 14.00
CA LYS A 273 34.12 -44.34 13.24
C LYS A 273 32.88 -44.65 14.08
N SER A 274 31.78 -44.02 13.72
CA SER A 274 30.48 -44.15 14.37
C SER A 274 29.41 -44.52 13.35
N VAL A 275 28.45 -45.36 13.73
CA VAL A 275 27.28 -45.70 12.89
C VAL A 275 25.98 -45.35 13.60
N TYR A 276 25.00 -44.84 12.86
CA TYR A 276 23.64 -44.62 13.35
C TYR A 276 22.67 -45.61 12.71
N VAL A 277 22.01 -46.42 13.52
CA VAL A 277 20.97 -47.35 13.06
C VAL A 277 19.60 -46.76 13.37
N PRO A 278 18.82 -46.31 12.36
CA PRO A 278 17.55 -45.64 12.56
C PRO A 278 16.40 -46.63 12.83
N LYS A 279 16.55 -47.43 13.88
CA LYS A 279 15.52 -48.37 14.37
C LYS A 279 15.31 -48.19 15.86
N VAL A 280 14.05 -48.24 16.27
CA VAL A 280 13.64 -48.17 17.68
C VAL A 280 13.77 -49.55 18.31
N PHE A 281 14.80 -49.75 19.14
CA PHE A 281 15.02 -50.99 19.89
C PHE A 281 14.61 -50.88 21.36
N THR A 282 14.53 -49.67 21.89
CA THR A 282 14.10 -49.39 23.27
C THR A 282 13.13 -48.21 23.27
N LYS A 283 12.34 -48.09 24.32
CA LYS A 283 11.56 -46.88 24.61
C LYS A 283 11.80 -46.48 26.06
N GLY A 284 12.09 -45.20 26.29
CA GLY A 284 12.29 -44.62 27.60
C GLY A 284 11.24 -43.57 27.97
N LEU A 285 11.56 -42.76 28.97
CA LEU A 285 10.71 -41.66 29.46
C LEU A 285 11.22 -40.28 29.03
N VAL A 286 10.30 -39.39 28.67
CA VAL A 286 10.54 -37.95 28.50
C VAL A 286 10.01 -37.20 29.74
N PRO A 287 10.54 -36.02 30.12
CA PRO A 287 10.03 -35.30 31.29
C PRO A 287 8.52 -34.98 31.20
N GLY A 288 7.77 -35.34 32.24
CA GLY A 288 6.31 -35.15 32.33
C GLY A 288 5.87 -33.83 32.96
N SER A 289 6.78 -33.01 33.51
CA SER A 289 6.49 -31.71 34.13
C SER A 289 7.52 -30.63 33.76
N LEU A 290 7.17 -29.35 33.86
CA LEU A 290 8.10 -28.26 33.55
C LEU A 290 9.35 -28.27 34.44
N THR A 291 9.20 -28.64 35.73
CA THR A 291 10.32 -28.73 36.66
C THR A 291 11.35 -29.75 36.20
N THR A 292 10.91 -30.97 35.86
CA THR A 292 11.79 -32.05 35.41
C THR A 292 12.41 -31.73 34.04
N TYR A 293 11.63 -31.13 33.14
CA TYR A 293 12.10 -30.69 31.83
C TYR A 293 13.17 -29.59 31.94
N TYR A 294 12.96 -28.53 32.72
CA TYR A 294 13.95 -27.45 32.87
C TYR A 294 15.23 -27.91 33.56
N LYS A 295 15.16 -28.82 34.54
CA LYS A 295 16.36 -29.45 35.13
C LYS A 295 17.18 -30.17 34.06
N GLN A 296 16.52 -30.96 33.21
CA GLN A 296 17.17 -31.67 32.10
C GLN A 296 17.77 -30.70 31.08
N GLN A 297 17.01 -29.69 30.64
CA GLN A 297 17.47 -28.70 29.67
C GLN A 297 18.65 -27.85 30.20
N LEU A 298 18.65 -27.51 31.49
CA LEU A 298 19.78 -26.82 32.13
C LEU A 298 21.03 -27.69 32.13
N LYS A 299 20.89 -28.98 32.47
CA LYS A 299 21.99 -29.96 32.43
C LYS A 299 22.59 -30.04 31.02
N TRP A 300 21.75 -30.23 30.00
CA TRP A 300 22.19 -30.34 28.61
C TRP A 300 22.82 -29.04 28.10
N SER A 301 22.20 -27.89 28.37
CA SER A 301 22.72 -26.58 28.00
C SER A 301 24.10 -26.32 28.62
N ARG A 302 24.20 -26.47 29.95
CA ARG A 302 25.46 -26.27 30.68
C ARG A 302 26.55 -27.24 30.23
N GLY A 303 26.21 -28.52 30.09
CA GLY A 303 27.14 -29.58 29.75
C GLY A 303 27.69 -29.45 28.33
N THR A 304 26.83 -29.20 27.36
CA THR A 304 27.23 -29.07 25.96
C THR A 304 28.06 -27.81 25.72
N LEU A 305 27.70 -26.69 26.36
CA LEU A 305 28.49 -25.45 26.31
C LEU A 305 29.83 -25.60 27.05
N GLU A 306 29.90 -26.37 28.14
CA GLU A 306 31.17 -26.72 28.79
C GLU A 306 32.11 -27.44 27.83
N LEU A 307 31.59 -28.42 27.08
CA LEU A 307 32.38 -29.16 26.10
C LEU A 307 32.91 -28.22 25.00
N LEU A 308 32.10 -27.26 24.54
CA LEU A 308 32.54 -26.27 23.55
C LEU A 308 33.73 -25.43 24.04
N VAL A 309 33.74 -25.01 25.31
CA VAL A 309 34.78 -24.10 25.82
C VAL A 309 35.99 -24.82 26.44
N SER A 310 35.83 -26.07 26.90
CA SER A 310 36.88 -26.78 27.66
C SER A 310 37.47 -28.00 26.94
N VAL A 311 36.69 -28.70 26.11
CA VAL A 311 37.09 -29.96 25.46
C VAL A 311 37.35 -29.74 23.98
N TYR A 312 36.44 -29.09 23.27
CA TYR A 312 36.54 -28.84 21.83
C TYR A 312 37.85 -28.16 21.41
N PRO A 313 38.38 -27.12 22.11
CA PRO A 313 39.64 -26.49 21.73
C PRO A 313 40.83 -27.46 21.82
N LYS A 314 40.80 -28.38 22.80
CA LYS A 314 41.86 -29.39 22.99
C LYS A 314 41.83 -30.46 21.90
N LEU A 315 40.64 -30.82 21.42
CA LEU A 315 40.44 -31.84 20.38
C LEU A 315 40.43 -31.28 18.95
N PHE A 316 40.34 -29.95 18.79
CA PHE A 316 40.12 -29.28 17.50
C PHE A 316 41.05 -29.75 16.38
N LYS A 317 42.36 -29.85 16.64
CA LYS A 317 43.36 -30.26 15.64
C LYS A 317 43.22 -31.73 15.21
N LYS A 318 42.57 -32.57 16.01
CA LYS A 318 42.40 -34.01 15.78
C LYS A 318 41.11 -34.34 15.01
N PHE A 319 40.20 -33.39 14.89
CA PHE A 319 38.94 -33.57 14.18
C PHE A 319 39.08 -33.37 12.67
N SER A 320 38.28 -34.11 11.90
CA SER A 320 38.01 -33.79 10.50
C SER A 320 37.30 -32.43 10.38
N TRP A 321 37.31 -31.82 9.18
CA TRP A 321 36.63 -30.53 8.99
C TRP A 321 35.12 -30.61 9.31
N ARG A 322 34.46 -31.74 9.02
CA ARG A 322 33.03 -31.95 9.33
C ARG A 322 32.79 -32.05 10.84
N GLN A 323 33.67 -32.77 11.55
CA GLN A 323 33.62 -32.87 13.00
C GLN A 323 33.90 -31.52 13.68
N LYS A 324 34.84 -30.72 13.14
CA LYS A 324 35.07 -29.33 13.59
C LYS A 324 33.80 -28.51 13.46
N LEU A 325 33.14 -28.55 12.31
CA LEU A 325 31.90 -27.82 12.07
C LEU A 325 30.77 -28.28 13.01
N HIS A 326 30.54 -29.59 13.10
CA HIS A 326 29.49 -30.19 13.93
C HIS A 326 29.67 -29.86 15.42
N TYR A 327 30.82 -30.18 16.01
CA TYR A 327 31.05 -29.94 17.44
C TYR A 327 31.25 -28.46 17.79
N GLY A 328 31.59 -27.61 16.80
CA GLY A 328 31.66 -26.17 16.99
C GLY A 328 30.28 -25.47 16.96
N ILE A 329 29.34 -25.97 16.15
CA ILE A 329 28.02 -25.34 15.96
C ILE A 329 26.94 -25.95 16.84
N LEU A 330 26.91 -27.28 17.03
CA LEU A 330 25.87 -27.96 17.80
C LEU A 330 25.62 -27.34 19.19
N PRO A 331 26.66 -27.01 19.99
CA PRO A 331 26.45 -26.40 21.31
C PRO A 331 25.79 -25.01 21.24
N LEU A 332 25.95 -24.28 20.13
CA LEU A 332 25.38 -22.93 19.96
C LEU A 332 23.86 -22.94 19.89
N HIS A 333 23.22 -24.10 19.68
CA HIS A 333 21.76 -24.24 19.82
C HIS A 333 21.25 -23.69 21.16
N TYR A 334 22.01 -23.90 22.24
CA TYR A 334 21.64 -23.44 23.57
C TYR A 334 21.82 -21.93 23.78
N LEU A 335 22.43 -21.21 22.83
CA LEU A 335 22.41 -19.73 22.84
C LEU A 335 21.07 -19.16 22.35
N SER A 336 20.19 -20.00 21.77
CA SER A 336 18.86 -19.57 21.31
C SER A 336 18.03 -18.88 22.39
N GLY A 337 18.24 -19.21 23.67
CA GLY A 337 17.57 -18.51 24.77
C GLY A 337 17.91 -17.03 24.87
N ILE A 338 19.16 -16.64 24.57
CA ILE A 338 19.59 -15.24 24.54
C ILE A 338 18.94 -14.52 23.35
N PHE A 339 18.91 -15.15 22.18
CA PHE A 339 18.31 -14.57 20.98
C PHE A 339 16.78 -14.47 21.06
N PHE A 340 16.10 -15.42 21.71
CA PHE A 340 14.68 -15.29 22.01
C PHE A 340 14.40 -14.12 22.94
N LEU A 341 15.21 -13.92 23.99
CA LEU A 341 15.08 -12.74 24.85
C LEU A 341 15.23 -11.45 24.04
N ILE A 342 16.25 -11.35 23.19
CA ILE A 342 16.45 -10.19 22.31
C ILE A 342 15.21 -10.00 21.42
N GLY A 343 14.71 -11.08 20.81
CA GLY A 343 13.49 -11.07 19.99
C GLY A 343 12.26 -10.56 20.74
N PHE A 344 12.10 -10.95 22.01
CA PHE A 344 10.99 -10.47 22.85
C PHE A 344 11.14 -8.99 23.22
N LEU A 345 12.37 -8.51 23.42
CA LEU A 345 12.66 -7.13 23.78
C LEU A 345 12.49 -6.14 22.62
N ILE A 346 12.68 -6.55 21.37
CA ILE A 346 12.54 -5.66 20.20
C ILE A 346 11.18 -4.95 20.15
N PRO A 347 10.02 -5.65 20.14
CA PRO A 347 8.73 -4.97 20.11
C PRO A 347 8.45 -4.16 21.39
N ILE A 348 8.93 -4.62 22.55
CA ILE A 348 8.80 -3.87 23.82
C ILE A 348 9.53 -2.52 23.74
N ILE A 349 10.82 -2.55 23.40
CA ILE A 349 11.66 -1.33 23.31
C ILE A 349 11.12 -0.42 22.19
N SER A 350 10.68 -1.00 21.08
CA SER A 350 10.09 -0.27 19.96
C SER A 350 8.83 0.49 20.36
N LEU A 351 7.91 -0.14 21.11
CA LEU A 351 6.68 0.50 21.61
C LEU A 351 6.96 1.55 22.67
N VAL A 352 7.86 1.26 23.63
CA VAL A 352 8.22 2.21 24.70
C VAL A 352 8.89 3.47 24.14
N ASN A 353 9.71 3.34 23.10
CA ASN A 353 10.42 4.47 22.51
C ASN A 353 9.70 5.11 21.32
N ALA A 354 8.55 4.57 20.89
CA ALA A 354 7.87 4.95 19.64
C ALA A 354 8.84 4.98 18.43
N SER A 355 9.70 3.96 18.32
CA SER A 355 10.80 3.90 17.34
C SER A 355 10.78 2.59 16.56
N LEU A 356 11.11 2.60 15.27
CA LEU A 356 11.15 1.38 14.45
C LEU A 356 12.56 0.79 14.32
N PRO A 357 12.72 -0.54 14.24
CA PRO A 357 13.98 -1.14 13.81
C PRO A 357 14.28 -0.84 12.33
N TRP A 358 13.25 -0.85 11.49
CA TRP A 358 13.37 -0.88 10.04
C TRP A 358 12.29 0.00 9.39
N ARG A 359 12.64 0.71 8.32
CA ARG A 359 11.71 1.52 7.52
C ARG A 359 11.49 0.89 6.15
N GLY A 360 10.24 0.89 5.69
CA GLY A 360 9.88 0.43 4.35
C GLY A 360 8.48 -0.19 4.29
N ASN A 361 8.13 -0.72 3.12
CA ASN A 361 6.81 -1.28 2.86
C ASN A 361 6.70 -2.73 3.38
N VAL A 362 5.75 -2.98 4.28
CA VAL A 362 5.52 -4.30 4.91
C VAL A 362 5.11 -5.38 3.90
N ILE A 363 4.38 -5.03 2.84
CA ILE A 363 4.01 -5.97 1.78
C ILE A 363 5.27 -6.40 1.02
N ARG A 364 6.16 -5.46 0.69
CA ARG A 364 7.45 -5.79 0.05
C ARG A 364 8.33 -6.66 0.94
N PHE A 365 8.39 -6.38 2.24
CA PHE A 365 9.04 -7.26 3.22
C PHE A 365 8.47 -8.67 3.13
N GLY A 366 7.14 -8.79 3.15
CA GLY A 366 6.43 -10.06 3.01
C GLY A 366 6.79 -10.79 1.72
N LEU A 367 6.70 -10.13 0.56
CA LEU A 367 7.01 -10.73 -0.75
C LEU A 367 8.44 -11.28 -0.84
N ILE A 368 9.40 -10.61 -0.20
CA ILE A 368 10.80 -11.06 -0.21
C ILE A 368 11.05 -12.17 0.82
N TYR A 369 10.38 -12.13 1.99
CA TYR A 369 10.57 -13.10 3.07
C TYR A 369 9.73 -14.38 2.93
N ILE A 370 8.54 -14.33 2.33
CA ILE A 370 7.64 -15.47 2.13
C ILE A 370 8.34 -16.66 1.43
N PRO A 371 9.16 -16.47 0.38
CA PRO A 371 9.95 -17.56 -0.20
C PRO A 371 10.89 -18.26 0.78
N VAL A 372 11.52 -17.52 1.71
CA VAL A 372 12.36 -18.07 2.78
C VAL A 372 11.50 -18.90 3.73
N LEU A 373 10.41 -18.34 4.22
CA LEU A 373 9.49 -19.02 5.14
C LEU A 373 8.89 -20.30 4.53
N MET A 374 8.41 -20.22 3.29
CA MET A 374 7.85 -21.37 2.58
C MET A 374 8.89 -22.46 2.37
N SER A 375 10.13 -22.08 2.02
CA SER A 375 11.23 -23.04 1.90
C SER A 375 11.54 -23.75 3.22
N ILE A 376 11.58 -23.01 4.34
CA ILE A 376 11.76 -23.60 5.69
C ILE A 376 10.66 -24.62 5.98
N LEU A 377 9.39 -24.25 5.77
CA LEU A 377 8.24 -25.12 6.03
C LEU A 377 8.25 -26.35 5.12
N CYS A 378 8.47 -26.17 3.82
CA CYS A 378 8.52 -27.25 2.84
C CYS A 378 9.67 -28.21 3.10
N ILE A 379 10.88 -27.73 3.43
CA ILE A 379 12.01 -28.59 3.81
C ILE A 379 11.67 -29.37 5.07
N ARG A 380 11.15 -28.69 6.11
CA ARG A 380 10.77 -29.32 7.38
C ARG A 380 9.72 -30.42 7.18
N ILE A 381 8.70 -30.19 6.36
CA ILE A 381 7.68 -31.20 6.01
C ILE A 381 8.31 -32.31 5.16
N TYR A 382 9.16 -31.98 4.19
CA TYR A 382 9.74 -32.97 3.28
C TYR A 382 10.61 -33.99 4.01
N VAL A 383 11.44 -33.56 4.97
CA VAL A 383 12.34 -34.45 5.71
C VAL A 383 11.63 -35.37 6.71
N GLN A 384 10.38 -35.06 7.08
CA GLN A 384 9.56 -35.93 7.92
C GLN A 384 9.13 -37.24 7.25
N LYS A 385 9.51 -37.47 5.98
CA LYS A 385 9.51 -38.81 5.40
C LYS A 385 10.39 -39.80 6.17
N TRP A 386 11.43 -39.29 6.84
CA TRP A 386 12.43 -40.05 7.58
C TRP A 386 12.36 -39.86 9.11
N VAL A 387 11.19 -39.50 9.66
CA VAL A 387 10.92 -39.67 11.10
C VAL A 387 10.63 -41.15 11.42
N MET A 388 10.71 -41.53 12.69
CA MET A 388 10.67 -42.93 13.13
C MET A 388 9.28 -43.52 13.06
N HIS A 389 8.29 -42.76 13.52
CA HIS A 389 6.90 -43.15 13.48
C HIS A 389 6.07 -42.15 12.69
N LYS A 390 5.03 -42.63 11.98
CA LYS A 390 4.09 -41.73 11.28
C LYS A 390 3.34 -40.81 12.26
N SER A 391 3.22 -41.22 13.52
CA SER A 391 2.66 -40.41 14.60
C SER A 391 3.52 -39.17 14.91
N GLU A 392 4.80 -39.17 14.58
CA GLU A 392 5.74 -38.06 14.80
C GLU A 392 5.65 -36.98 13.71
N ARG A 393 4.88 -37.19 12.64
CA ARG A 393 4.71 -36.20 11.56
C ARG A 393 3.79 -35.06 12.01
N GLY A 394 4.13 -33.82 11.63
CA GLY A 394 3.34 -32.64 11.93
C GLY A 394 4.15 -31.34 12.01
N ILE A 395 3.48 -30.26 12.41
CA ILE A 395 4.08 -28.92 12.55
C ILE A 395 4.86 -28.78 13.86
N HIS A 396 4.49 -29.55 14.89
CA HIS A 396 5.12 -29.57 16.23
C HIS A 396 5.03 -28.24 17.00
N ILE A 397 3.81 -27.70 17.10
CA ILE A 397 3.55 -26.41 17.75
C ILE A 397 3.93 -26.46 19.25
N ASN A 398 3.53 -27.51 19.98
CA ASN A 398 3.83 -27.66 21.40
C ASN A 398 5.34 -27.68 21.67
N GLY A 399 6.11 -28.39 20.83
CA GLY A 399 7.58 -28.38 20.94
C GLY A 399 8.21 -27.01 20.69
N GLY A 400 7.68 -26.24 19.73
CA GLY A 400 8.13 -24.87 19.46
C GLY A 400 7.81 -23.89 20.61
N LEU A 401 6.59 -23.94 21.14
CA LEU A 401 6.17 -23.14 22.29
C LEU A 401 7.01 -23.46 23.53
N LEU A 402 7.22 -24.76 23.81
CA LEU A 402 8.04 -25.20 24.94
C LEU A 402 9.50 -24.71 24.78
N LEU A 403 10.05 -24.77 23.57
CA LEU A 403 11.41 -24.29 23.28
C LEU A 403 11.53 -22.80 23.57
N MET A 404 10.57 -21.99 23.12
CA MET A 404 10.53 -20.54 23.38
C MET A 404 10.36 -20.24 24.87
N CYS A 405 9.53 -21.00 25.60
CA CYS A 405 9.36 -20.87 27.06
C CYS A 405 10.62 -21.27 27.86
N THR A 406 11.60 -21.91 27.23
CA THR A 406 12.86 -22.38 27.87
C THR A 406 13.99 -21.35 27.76
N TRP A 407 13.72 -20.18 27.16
CA TRP A 407 14.74 -19.18 26.85
C TRP A 407 15.62 -18.82 28.05
N TRP A 408 15.03 -18.64 29.23
CA TRP A 408 15.75 -18.21 30.43
C TRP A 408 16.63 -19.33 31.01
N VAL A 409 16.23 -20.59 30.84
CA VAL A 409 17.01 -21.77 31.28
C VAL A 409 18.27 -21.90 30.42
N PHE A 410 18.13 -21.69 29.11
CA PHE A 410 19.24 -21.67 28.16
C PHE A 410 20.19 -20.49 28.40
N ALA A 411 19.65 -19.30 28.65
CA ALA A 411 20.45 -18.14 29.06
C ALA A 411 21.21 -18.40 30.37
N LEU A 412 20.57 -19.06 31.35
CA LEU A 412 21.20 -19.46 32.61
C LEU A 412 22.32 -20.50 32.39
N GLY A 413 22.10 -21.48 31.52
CA GLY A 413 23.13 -22.47 31.15
C GLY A 413 24.35 -21.84 30.48
N ALA A 414 24.14 -20.83 29.62
CA ALA A 414 25.22 -20.03 29.03
C ALA A 414 25.96 -19.21 30.11
N LEU A 415 25.22 -18.51 30.97
CA LEU A 415 25.80 -17.74 32.07
C LEU A 415 26.63 -18.63 33.01
N TYR A 416 26.09 -19.79 33.42
CA TYR A 416 26.76 -20.76 34.27
C TYR A 416 28.03 -21.34 33.62
N THR A 417 28.06 -21.44 32.30
CA THR A 417 29.28 -21.82 31.57
C THR A 417 30.35 -20.72 31.66
N VAL A 418 29.96 -19.46 31.45
CA VAL A 418 30.89 -18.31 31.52
C VAL A 418 31.48 -18.17 32.93
N ILE A 419 30.65 -18.21 33.98
CA ILE A 419 31.12 -18.08 35.38
C ILE A 419 31.66 -19.39 35.97
N ARG A 420 31.73 -20.46 35.17
CA ARG A 420 32.19 -21.81 35.59
C ARG A 420 31.45 -22.36 36.81
N LYS A 421 30.16 -22.05 36.96
CA LYS A 421 29.33 -22.60 38.05
C LYS A 421 29.20 -24.12 37.87
N LYS A 422 29.51 -24.86 38.94
CA LYS A 422 29.31 -26.31 39.00
C LYS A 422 27.82 -26.59 39.17
N VAL A 423 27.27 -27.41 38.27
CA VAL A 423 25.91 -27.94 38.38
C VAL A 423 26.05 -29.42 38.75
N PRO A 424 25.40 -29.90 39.83
CA PRO A 424 25.51 -31.30 40.22
C PRO A 424 24.83 -32.21 39.17
N TYR A 425 25.41 -33.38 38.96
CA TYR A 425 24.79 -34.43 38.16
C TYR A 425 23.73 -35.12 39.03
N LEU A 426 22.47 -34.76 38.84
CA LEU A 426 21.33 -35.46 39.44
C LEU A 426 20.58 -36.19 38.33
N PRO A 427 20.28 -37.49 38.48
CA PRO A 427 19.37 -38.18 37.57
C PRO A 427 18.05 -37.44 37.47
N THR A 428 17.46 -37.46 36.28
CA THR A 428 16.13 -36.87 36.10
C THR A 428 15.12 -37.72 36.86
N PRO A 429 14.28 -37.15 37.74
CA PRO A 429 13.25 -37.90 38.46
C PRO A 429 12.42 -38.75 37.49
N LYS A 430 12.16 -40.00 37.88
CA LYS A 430 11.46 -41.00 37.06
C LYS A 430 10.05 -41.33 37.60
N ASP A 431 9.56 -40.51 38.53
CA ASP A 431 8.22 -40.61 39.10
C ASP A 431 7.36 -39.37 38.76
N ASP A 432 6.05 -39.57 38.64
CA ASP A 432 5.10 -38.54 38.21
C ASP A 432 4.69 -37.56 39.34
N LYS A 433 5.42 -37.56 40.47
CA LYS A 433 5.03 -36.86 41.69
C LYS A 433 5.46 -35.40 41.76
N GLU A 434 6.47 -34.97 40.98
CA GLU A 434 6.96 -33.57 41.02
C GLU A 434 5.98 -32.59 40.34
N ILE A 435 5.22 -31.85 41.16
CA ILE A 435 4.37 -30.73 40.72
C ILE A 435 5.25 -29.53 40.29
N THR A 436 4.82 -28.82 39.24
CA THR A 436 5.48 -27.61 38.76
C THR A 436 5.52 -26.52 39.85
N ASN A 437 6.72 -26.03 40.20
CA ASN A 437 6.88 -24.92 41.13
C ASN A 437 6.50 -23.59 40.45
N PHE A 438 5.66 -22.77 41.05
CA PHE A 438 5.29 -21.47 40.45
C PHE A 438 6.50 -20.57 40.18
N LYS A 439 7.56 -20.64 41.00
CA LYS A 439 8.76 -19.80 40.86
C LYS A 439 9.48 -19.98 39.53
N ILE A 440 9.44 -21.17 38.93
CA ILE A 440 10.11 -21.42 37.63
C ILE A 440 9.34 -20.86 36.44
N VAL A 441 8.10 -20.39 36.67
CA VAL A 441 7.23 -19.81 35.66
C VAL A 441 7.35 -18.28 35.62
N ILE A 442 7.77 -17.66 36.73
CA ILE A 442 7.87 -16.20 36.91
C ILE A 442 8.63 -15.49 35.77
N PRO A 443 9.80 -15.96 35.28
CA PRO A 443 10.52 -15.26 34.20
C PRO A 443 9.68 -15.07 32.94
N ASN A 444 8.88 -16.08 32.56
CA ASN A 444 7.98 -16.00 31.41
C ASN A 444 6.82 -15.03 31.71
N LEU A 445 6.21 -15.11 32.90
CA LEU A 445 5.12 -14.19 33.29
C LEU A 445 5.56 -12.72 33.27
N ILE A 446 6.77 -12.41 33.74
CA ILE A 446 7.32 -11.05 33.70
C ILE A 446 7.38 -10.55 32.26
N VAL A 447 7.95 -11.32 31.33
CA VAL A 447 8.03 -10.93 29.91
C VAL A 447 6.63 -10.76 29.31
N GLY A 448 5.68 -11.62 29.67
CA GLY A 448 4.29 -11.52 29.22
C GLY A 448 3.59 -10.24 29.70
N VAL A 449 3.70 -9.92 30.99
CA VAL A 449 3.12 -8.69 31.58
C VAL A 449 3.77 -7.44 31.02
N VAL A 450 5.11 -7.41 30.95
CA VAL A 450 5.84 -6.26 30.37
C VAL A 450 5.45 -6.05 28.91
N SER A 451 5.21 -7.11 28.14
CA SER A 451 4.73 -7.00 26.75
C SER A 451 3.35 -6.34 26.68
N ILE A 452 2.40 -6.71 27.55
CA ILE A 452 1.08 -6.07 27.61
C ILE A 452 1.20 -4.60 28.03
N LEU A 453 2.00 -4.30 29.06
CA LEU A 453 2.21 -2.92 29.51
C LEU A 453 2.83 -2.06 28.41
N ALA A 454 3.77 -2.62 27.64
CA ALA A 454 4.37 -1.93 26.49
C ALA A 454 3.35 -1.63 25.39
N VAL A 455 2.37 -2.51 25.14
CA VAL A 455 1.27 -2.26 24.19
C VAL A 455 0.40 -1.10 24.65
N ILE A 456 -0.06 -1.14 25.91
CA ILE A 456 -0.91 -0.10 26.48
C ILE A 456 -0.20 1.26 26.44
N TYR A 457 1.05 1.29 26.90
CA TYR A 457 1.86 2.50 26.92
C TYR A 457 2.17 3.00 25.51
N GLY A 458 2.63 2.12 24.62
CA GLY A 458 3.03 2.46 23.25
C GLY A 458 1.88 3.05 22.43
N LEU A 459 0.72 2.40 22.40
CA LEU A 459 -0.46 2.88 21.65
C LEU A 459 -1.05 4.17 22.25
N SER A 460 -0.86 4.43 23.55
CA SER A 460 -1.29 5.69 24.15
C SER A 460 -0.44 6.89 23.71
N ILE A 461 0.82 6.65 23.30
CA ILE A 461 1.82 7.69 22.97
C ILE A 461 1.99 7.89 21.47
N ASP A 462 1.94 6.81 20.70
CA ASP A 462 2.11 6.80 19.25
C ASP A 462 1.11 5.81 18.64
N PHE A 463 0.11 6.35 17.95
CA PHE A 463 -0.88 5.57 17.23
C PHE A 463 -0.56 5.63 15.73
N THR A 464 0.11 4.60 15.21
CA THR A 464 0.53 4.51 13.82
C THR A 464 0.30 3.08 13.32
N PRO A 465 0.23 2.82 12.00
CA PRO A 465 0.14 1.45 11.48
C PRO A 465 1.28 0.57 11.99
N PHE A 466 2.45 1.16 12.23
CA PHE A 466 3.60 0.48 12.81
C PHE A 466 3.40 0.10 14.27
N SER A 467 2.97 1.03 15.13
CA SER A 467 2.80 0.73 16.56
C SER A 467 1.71 -0.33 16.77
N ILE A 468 0.72 -0.41 15.88
CA ILE A 468 -0.25 -1.51 15.81
C ILE A 468 0.45 -2.84 15.49
N VAL A 469 1.32 -2.89 14.47
CA VAL A 469 2.05 -4.13 14.11
C VAL A 469 2.99 -4.57 15.24
N MET A 470 3.75 -3.66 15.85
CA MET A 470 4.60 -3.99 17.00
C MET A 470 3.78 -4.44 18.21
N SER A 471 2.59 -3.87 18.39
CA SER A 471 1.65 -4.34 19.40
C SER A 471 1.21 -5.78 19.14
N GLY A 472 0.96 -6.14 17.87
CA GLY A 472 0.71 -7.52 17.47
C GLY A 472 1.84 -8.48 17.85
N PHE A 473 3.11 -8.10 17.59
CA PHE A 473 4.27 -8.92 18.01
C PHE A 473 4.41 -9.01 19.53
N ALA A 474 4.20 -7.92 20.27
CA ALA A 474 4.22 -7.93 21.73
C ALA A 474 3.09 -8.78 22.33
N LEU A 475 1.89 -8.73 21.76
CA LEU A 475 0.77 -9.60 22.17
C LEU A 475 1.06 -11.07 21.86
N LEU A 476 1.69 -11.38 20.72
CA LEU A 476 2.15 -12.73 20.42
C LEU A 476 3.18 -13.21 21.45
N ASN A 477 4.14 -12.36 21.83
CA ASN A 477 5.10 -12.67 22.90
C ASN A 477 4.35 -12.96 24.21
N ALA A 478 3.39 -12.12 24.58
CA ALA A 478 2.58 -12.32 25.78
C ALA A 478 1.85 -13.66 25.75
N LEU A 479 1.21 -14.00 24.63
CA LEU A 479 0.51 -15.28 24.46
C LEU A 479 1.45 -16.47 24.64
N ILE A 480 2.62 -16.47 23.97
CA ILE A 480 3.61 -17.55 24.08
C ILE A 480 4.10 -17.66 25.53
N MET A 481 4.41 -16.53 26.17
CA MET A 481 4.89 -16.49 27.54
C MET A 481 3.84 -16.98 28.53
N PHE A 482 2.56 -16.61 28.39
CA PHE A 482 1.49 -17.10 29.27
C PHE A 482 1.11 -18.56 29.00
N TYR A 483 1.37 -19.10 27.80
CA TYR A 483 1.19 -20.52 27.51
C TYR A 483 2.05 -21.42 28.41
N THR A 484 3.11 -20.89 29.03
CA THR A 484 3.85 -21.56 30.10
C THR A 484 2.95 -22.06 31.25
N LEU A 485 1.83 -21.40 31.52
CA LEU A 485 0.89 -21.78 32.60
C LEU A 485 0.13 -23.06 32.22
N VAL A 486 -0.17 -23.23 30.93
CA VAL A 486 -0.75 -24.46 30.40
C VAL A 486 0.23 -25.61 30.63
N PHE A 487 1.51 -25.42 30.26
CA PHE A 487 2.55 -26.43 30.54
C PHE A 487 2.74 -26.69 32.04
N ALA A 488 2.58 -25.68 32.89
CA ALA A 488 2.78 -25.81 34.33
C ALA A 488 1.66 -26.61 35.03
N TYR A 489 0.40 -26.38 34.64
CA TYR A 489 -0.77 -26.76 35.46
C TYR A 489 -1.81 -27.65 34.77
N GLN A 490 -1.61 -28.06 33.50
CA GLN A 490 -2.56 -28.94 32.80
C GLN A 490 -2.91 -30.22 33.59
N LYS A 491 -1.95 -30.85 34.26
CA LYS A 491 -2.19 -32.05 35.08
C LYS A 491 -3.11 -31.80 36.29
N ASN A 492 -3.15 -30.57 36.80
CA ASN A 492 -3.90 -30.21 38.02
C ASN A 492 -5.33 -29.75 37.72
N SER A 493 -5.62 -29.36 36.47
CA SER A 493 -6.94 -28.93 36.03
C SER A 493 -7.06 -29.28 34.56
N ALA A 494 -7.61 -30.47 34.29
CA ALA A 494 -7.89 -30.86 32.92
C ALA A 494 -8.88 -29.86 32.32
N ILE A 495 -8.40 -28.99 31.45
CA ILE A 495 -9.28 -28.22 30.56
C ILE A 495 -9.89 -29.25 29.62
N GLN A 496 -11.09 -29.74 29.96
CA GLN A 496 -11.87 -30.60 29.08
C GLN A 496 -12.38 -29.75 27.91
N LEU A 497 -11.59 -29.67 26.85
CA LEU A 497 -12.13 -29.33 25.54
C LEU A 497 -12.98 -30.52 25.08
N PRO A 498 -14.20 -30.31 24.54
CA PRO A 498 -15.08 -31.39 24.13
C PRO A 498 -14.50 -32.03 22.86
N ILE A 499 -13.65 -33.04 23.04
CA ILE A 499 -13.02 -33.75 21.93
C ILE A 499 -13.41 -35.23 22.04
N TYR A 500 -14.36 -35.61 21.19
CA TYR A 500 -14.92 -36.95 21.02
C TYR A 500 -13.84 -37.93 20.52
N ASP A 501 -13.79 -39.15 21.04
CA ASP A 501 -12.71 -40.14 20.79
C ASP A 501 -12.56 -40.55 19.30
N GLN A 502 -13.63 -40.43 18.49
CA GLN A 502 -13.53 -40.62 17.03
C GLN A 502 -12.68 -39.53 16.32
N SER A 503 -12.48 -38.37 16.95
CA SER A 503 -11.70 -37.26 16.40
C SER A 503 -10.20 -37.56 16.35
N VAL A 504 -9.64 -38.36 17.26
CA VAL A 504 -8.18 -38.63 17.30
C VAL A 504 -7.74 -39.47 16.10
N LYS A 505 -8.54 -40.47 15.73
CA LYS A 505 -8.31 -41.29 14.52
C LYS A 505 -8.51 -40.48 13.25
N TYR A 506 -9.54 -39.62 13.22
CA TYR A 506 -9.79 -38.70 12.12
C TYR A 506 -8.62 -37.72 11.96
N GLN A 507 -8.19 -37.05 13.04
CA GLN A 507 -7.04 -36.13 13.06
C GLN A 507 -5.75 -36.80 12.61
N LYS A 508 -5.44 -38.03 13.07
CA LYS A 508 -4.25 -38.77 12.61
C LYS A 508 -4.33 -39.11 11.11
N THR A 509 -5.50 -39.46 10.60
CA THR A 509 -5.72 -39.79 9.18
C THR A 509 -5.60 -38.54 8.31
N THR A 510 -6.30 -37.48 8.67
CA THR A 510 -6.28 -36.17 8.00
C THR A 510 -4.88 -35.56 8.03
N ARG A 511 -4.16 -35.61 9.17
CA ARG A 511 -2.78 -35.14 9.29
C ARG A 511 -1.84 -35.88 8.34
N ASN A 512 -1.96 -37.21 8.23
CA ASN A 512 -1.15 -37.99 7.29
C ASN A 512 -1.52 -37.74 5.82
N PHE A 513 -2.81 -37.54 5.53
CA PHE A 513 -3.27 -37.17 4.20
C PHE A 513 -2.72 -35.81 3.77
N VAL A 514 -2.90 -34.77 4.60
CA VAL A 514 -2.36 -33.42 4.39
C VAL A 514 -0.84 -33.46 4.25
N PHE A 515 -0.14 -34.19 5.14
CA PHE A 515 1.31 -34.40 5.04
C PHE A 515 1.72 -35.00 3.69
N ASN A 516 1.03 -36.04 3.22
CA ASN A 516 1.36 -36.71 1.96
C ASN A 516 1.18 -35.78 0.76
N ILE A 517 0.14 -34.92 0.79
CA ILE A 517 -0.07 -33.90 -0.24
C ILE A 517 1.06 -32.86 -0.19
N LEU A 518 1.28 -32.23 0.96
CA LEU A 518 2.26 -31.15 1.10
C LEU A 518 3.70 -31.62 0.80
N SER A 519 4.08 -32.82 1.26
CA SER A 519 5.42 -33.37 1.01
C SER A 519 5.65 -33.75 -0.46
N ARG A 520 4.62 -34.17 -1.19
CA ARG A 520 4.72 -34.43 -2.65
C ARG A 520 4.79 -33.14 -3.46
N SER A 521 4.05 -32.12 -3.04
CA SER A 521 3.97 -30.83 -3.72
C SER A 521 5.03 -29.82 -3.26
N ALA A 522 5.92 -30.17 -2.31
CA ALA A 522 6.85 -29.25 -1.68
C ALA A 522 7.70 -28.42 -2.67
N LEU A 523 8.27 -29.06 -3.70
CA LEU A 523 9.04 -28.34 -4.72
C LEU A 523 8.17 -27.39 -5.54
N SER A 524 7.00 -27.85 -5.98
CA SER A 524 6.04 -27.04 -6.73
C SER A 524 5.56 -25.84 -5.92
N LEU A 525 5.27 -26.03 -4.63
CA LEU A 525 4.87 -24.95 -3.72
C LEU A 525 5.96 -23.89 -3.59
N VAL A 526 7.21 -24.29 -3.40
CA VAL A 526 8.34 -23.36 -3.33
C VAL A 526 8.54 -22.60 -4.64
N LEU A 527 8.51 -23.30 -5.79
CA LEU A 527 8.67 -22.66 -7.11
C LEU A 527 7.56 -21.67 -7.41
N ILE A 528 6.28 -22.06 -7.21
CA ILE A 528 5.13 -21.17 -7.39
C ILE A 528 5.27 -19.97 -6.47
N THR A 529 5.65 -20.17 -5.21
CA THR A 529 5.82 -19.08 -4.25
C THR A 529 6.89 -18.09 -4.69
N VAL A 530 8.07 -18.57 -5.12
CA VAL A 530 9.16 -17.71 -5.62
C VAL A 530 8.73 -16.94 -6.87
N ILE A 531 8.13 -17.62 -7.85
CA ILE A 531 7.69 -17.00 -9.12
C ILE A 531 6.59 -15.97 -8.86
N SER A 532 5.58 -16.31 -8.06
CA SER A 532 4.48 -15.39 -7.74
C SER A 532 4.97 -14.18 -6.93
N CYS A 533 5.86 -14.38 -5.95
CA CYS A 533 6.39 -13.26 -5.18
C CYS A 533 7.28 -12.34 -6.03
N ALA A 534 8.14 -12.91 -6.88
CA ALA A 534 8.95 -12.14 -7.82
C ALA A 534 8.09 -11.39 -8.85
N GLY A 535 7.05 -12.05 -9.37
CA GLY A 535 6.08 -11.45 -10.29
C GLY A 535 5.30 -10.31 -9.66
N LEU A 536 4.80 -10.48 -8.44
CA LEU A 536 4.09 -9.44 -7.68
C LEU A 536 5.01 -8.27 -7.31
N GLN A 537 6.27 -8.55 -6.97
CA GLN A 537 7.25 -7.50 -6.71
C GLN A 537 7.55 -6.69 -7.98
N TYR A 538 7.81 -7.38 -9.10
CA TYR A 538 8.02 -6.74 -10.40
C TYR A 538 6.80 -5.91 -10.81
N TYR A 539 5.59 -6.46 -10.66
CA TYR A 539 4.35 -5.75 -10.94
C TYR A 539 4.13 -4.55 -10.03
N GLY A 540 4.47 -4.66 -8.74
CA GLY A 540 4.42 -3.55 -7.80
C GLY A 540 5.40 -2.43 -8.16
N ASP A 541 6.65 -2.76 -8.51
CA ASP A 541 7.64 -1.78 -8.96
C ASP A 541 7.27 -1.18 -10.32
N TYR A 542 6.64 -1.97 -11.21
CA TYR A 542 6.05 -1.49 -12.46
C TYR A 542 4.96 -0.47 -12.17
N ILE A 543 3.94 -0.80 -11.36
CA ILE A 543 2.84 0.11 -11.05
C ILE A 543 3.34 1.41 -10.43
N LYS A 544 4.32 1.38 -9.53
CA LYS A 544 4.85 2.59 -8.86
C LYS A 544 5.53 3.59 -9.79
N TRP A 545 5.90 3.18 -10.99
CA TRP A 545 6.64 4.01 -11.93
C TRP A 545 6.04 3.96 -13.33
N ALA A 546 6.18 2.83 -14.02
CA ALA A 546 5.77 2.68 -15.41
C ALA A 546 4.24 2.58 -15.56
N GLY A 547 3.58 1.90 -14.63
CA GLY A 547 2.13 1.66 -14.61
C GLY A 547 1.31 2.76 -13.97
N VAL A 548 1.92 3.82 -13.42
CA VAL A 548 1.16 4.97 -12.89
C VAL A 548 0.45 5.65 -14.06
N THR A 549 -0.87 5.58 -14.09
CA THR A 549 -1.69 6.34 -15.02
C THR A 549 -2.25 7.56 -14.29
N PRO A 550 -2.51 8.68 -15.00
CA PRO A 550 -3.32 9.74 -14.43
C PRO A 550 -4.65 9.18 -13.96
N GLU A 551 -5.17 9.76 -12.89
CA GLU A 551 -6.52 9.47 -12.45
C GLU A 551 -7.48 9.89 -13.56
N LYS A 552 -8.28 8.94 -14.05
CA LYS A 552 -9.24 9.21 -15.13
C LYS A 552 -10.41 9.95 -14.50
N ILE A 553 -10.54 11.24 -14.81
CA ILE A 553 -11.75 12.00 -14.50
C ILE A 553 -12.83 11.54 -15.47
N GLU A 554 -13.72 10.67 -15.00
CA GLU A 554 -14.90 10.30 -15.78
C GLU A 554 -15.94 11.40 -15.66
N LYS A 555 -16.12 12.17 -16.75
CA LYS A 555 -17.24 13.11 -16.86
C LYS A 555 -18.54 12.33 -16.94
N HIS A 556 -19.58 12.83 -16.30
CA HIS A 556 -20.92 12.31 -16.50
C HIS A 556 -21.28 12.35 -17.99
N HIS A 557 -21.89 11.28 -18.49
CA HIS A 557 -22.33 11.21 -19.88
C HIS A 557 -23.43 12.25 -20.13
N ILE A 558 -23.20 13.11 -21.12
CA ILE A 558 -24.13 14.15 -21.54
C ILE A 558 -24.33 13.95 -23.02
N ASN A 559 -25.52 13.50 -23.36
CA ASN A 559 -25.88 13.04 -24.67
C ASN A 559 -27.32 13.51 -24.89
N TYR A 560 -27.52 14.46 -25.80
CA TYR A 560 -28.84 15.05 -26.07
C TYR A 560 -29.19 14.98 -27.55
N ILE A 561 -30.44 14.66 -27.87
CA ILE A 561 -30.95 14.73 -29.24
C ILE A 561 -31.98 15.83 -29.31
N GLY A 562 -31.90 16.66 -30.34
CA GLY A 562 -32.82 17.75 -30.58
C GLY A 562 -33.49 17.72 -31.93
N VAL A 563 -34.50 18.54 -32.09
CA VAL A 563 -35.17 18.78 -33.37
C VAL A 563 -35.54 20.26 -33.54
N PHE A 564 -35.46 20.73 -34.76
CA PHE A 564 -36.15 21.90 -35.27
C PHE A 564 -37.20 21.42 -36.27
N ALA A 565 -38.48 21.70 -36.02
CA ALA A 565 -39.58 21.20 -36.84
C ALA A 565 -40.66 22.29 -37.07
N PRO A 566 -40.36 23.30 -37.91
CA PRO A 566 -41.33 24.34 -38.23
C PRO A 566 -42.42 23.82 -39.17
N LYS A 567 -43.63 24.35 -39.01
CA LYS A 567 -44.75 24.14 -39.95
C LYS A 567 -44.91 25.28 -40.95
N GLU A 568 -44.52 26.49 -40.54
CA GLU A 568 -44.56 27.72 -41.31
C GLU A 568 -43.17 28.37 -41.23
N ASP A 569 -42.84 29.22 -42.20
CA ASP A 569 -41.59 29.98 -42.21
C ASP A 569 -41.66 31.17 -41.23
N ASN A 570 -41.65 30.86 -39.93
CA ASN A 570 -41.73 31.83 -38.83
C ASN A 570 -40.66 31.59 -37.74
N GLY A 571 -39.73 30.67 -37.99
CA GLY A 571 -38.66 30.31 -37.05
C GLY A 571 -39.09 29.47 -35.84
N LEU A 572 -40.37 29.14 -35.68
CA LEU A 572 -40.88 28.43 -34.50
C LEU A 572 -41.17 26.95 -34.80
N THR A 573 -40.72 26.06 -33.91
CA THR A 573 -41.07 24.63 -33.99
C THR A 573 -42.53 24.40 -33.59
N ASP A 574 -43.25 23.60 -34.38
CA ASP A 574 -44.57 23.08 -34.01
C ASP A 574 -44.40 21.82 -33.14
N ILE A 575 -44.97 21.85 -31.93
CA ILE A 575 -44.82 20.76 -30.96
C ILE A 575 -45.53 19.47 -31.40
N ALA A 576 -46.62 19.56 -32.15
CA ALA A 576 -47.29 18.37 -32.66
C ALA A 576 -46.45 17.70 -33.76
N GLU A 577 -45.80 18.50 -34.61
CA GLU A 577 -44.86 17.99 -35.62
C GLU A 577 -43.63 17.34 -34.97
N ALA A 578 -42.99 18.01 -34.00
CA ALA A 578 -41.87 17.46 -33.24
C ALA A 578 -42.23 16.11 -32.56
N ASN A 579 -43.43 16.00 -31.99
CA ASN A 579 -43.92 14.75 -31.39
C ASN A 579 -44.23 13.66 -32.44
N THR A 580 -44.73 14.05 -33.61
CA THR A 580 -44.97 13.13 -34.73
C THR A 580 -43.66 12.53 -35.22
N ILE A 581 -42.63 13.35 -35.36
CA ILE A 581 -41.28 12.90 -35.73
C ILE A 581 -40.71 12.01 -34.62
N ALA A 582 -40.79 12.43 -33.35
CA ALA A 582 -40.30 11.65 -32.21
C ALA A 582 -40.89 10.23 -32.18
N ASN A 583 -42.19 10.09 -32.45
CA ASN A 583 -42.86 8.79 -32.57
C ASN A 583 -42.40 8.00 -33.81
N ARG A 584 -42.10 8.66 -34.92
CA ARG A 584 -41.61 8.02 -36.15
C ARG A 584 -40.23 7.41 -35.97
N VAL A 585 -39.35 8.06 -35.20
CA VAL A 585 -37.97 7.63 -34.96
C VAL A 585 -37.77 6.84 -33.65
N ASP A 586 -38.87 6.51 -32.95
CA ASP A 586 -38.87 5.87 -31.61
C ASP A 586 -37.90 6.54 -30.60
N ASN A 587 -37.75 7.86 -30.68
CA ASN A 587 -36.82 8.60 -29.84
C ASN A 587 -37.38 9.97 -29.44
N LYS A 588 -37.28 10.32 -28.16
CA LYS A 588 -37.78 11.59 -27.63
C LYS A 588 -36.72 12.66 -27.75
N PHE A 589 -37.09 13.80 -28.32
CA PHE A 589 -36.20 14.96 -28.40
C PHE A 589 -36.03 15.63 -27.04
N ASN A 590 -34.79 15.68 -26.59
CA ASN A 590 -34.34 16.36 -25.37
C ASN A 590 -34.26 17.87 -25.56
N LEU A 591 -33.92 18.31 -26.78
CA LEU A 591 -33.79 19.72 -27.15
C LEU A 591 -34.82 20.07 -28.24
N ILE A 592 -35.48 21.21 -28.11
CA ILE A 592 -36.36 21.74 -29.15
C ILE A 592 -35.81 23.10 -29.57
N SER A 593 -35.38 23.20 -30.82
CA SER A 593 -34.79 24.42 -31.37
C SER A 593 -35.87 25.37 -31.89
N LEU A 594 -35.57 26.67 -31.85
CA LEU A 594 -36.37 27.76 -32.40
C LEU A 594 -35.45 28.94 -32.75
N TYR A 595 -35.89 29.77 -33.69
CA TYR A 595 -35.19 30.97 -34.15
C TYR A 595 -35.99 32.20 -33.73
N LEU A 596 -35.30 33.16 -33.13
CA LEU A 596 -35.88 34.42 -32.66
C LEU A 596 -35.04 35.59 -33.17
N ALA A 597 -35.65 36.37 -34.06
CA ALA A 597 -35.11 37.65 -34.49
C ALA A 597 -35.19 38.72 -33.38
N TRP A 598 -34.24 39.64 -33.35
CA TRP A 598 -34.28 40.81 -32.48
C TRP A 598 -35.47 41.71 -32.82
N ASP A 599 -36.28 41.98 -31.81
CA ASP A 599 -37.46 42.85 -31.88
C ASP A 599 -37.39 43.90 -30.76
N LYS A 600 -37.45 45.20 -31.10
CA LYS A 600 -37.48 46.30 -30.12
C LYS A 600 -38.58 46.13 -29.07
N HIS A 601 -39.68 45.46 -29.43
CA HIS A 601 -40.83 45.16 -28.57
C HIS A 601 -41.03 43.64 -28.37
N PHE A 602 -39.92 42.90 -28.22
CA PHE A 602 -39.93 41.44 -28.15
C PHE A 602 -40.85 40.85 -27.07
N GLU A 603 -41.23 41.57 -26.01
CA GLU A 603 -42.14 41.05 -24.99
C GLU A 603 -43.52 40.68 -25.55
N ASN A 604 -43.92 41.28 -26.67
CA ASN A 604 -45.17 40.94 -27.35
C ASN A 604 -45.04 39.71 -28.26
N SER A 605 -43.82 39.43 -28.76
CA SER A 605 -43.51 38.37 -29.72
C SER A 605 -42.78 37.17 -29.11
N PHE A 606 -42.36 37.26 -27.84
CA PHE A 606 -41.64 36.19 -27.14
C PHE A 606 -42.54 34.95 -26.96
N PRO A 607 -42.14 33.76 -27.46
CA PRO A 607 -43.03 32.61 -27.60
C PRO A 607 -43.18 31.82 -26.27
N THR A 608 -43.70 32.48 -25.24
CA THR A 608 -43.84 31.91 -23.88
C THR A 608 -44.62 30.59 -23.88
N ASN A 609 -45.74 30.53 -24.61
CA ASN A 609 -46.57 29.32 -24.70
C ASN A 609 -45.82 28.12 -25.31
N LEU A 610 -44.94 28.37 -26.30
CA LEU A 610 -44.12 27.34 -26.92
C LEU A 610 -43.06 26.86 -25.93
N ILE A 611 -42.34 27.78 -25.29
CA ILE A 611 -41.31 27.47 -24.28
C ILE A 611 -41.91 26.65 -23.13
N ASP A 612 -43.08 27.03 -22.62
CA ASP A 612 -43.77 26.26 -21.59
C ASP A 612 -44.18 24.87 -22.06
N SER A 613 -44.59 24.73 -23.32
CA SER A 613 -44.93 23.44 -23.93
C SER A 613 -43.70 22.54 -24.09
N ILE A 614 -42.55 23.11 -24.47
CA ILE A 614 -41.25 22.41 -24.55
C ILE A 614 -40.89 21.79 -23.19
N TYR A 615 -41.00 22.56 -22.09
CA TYR A 615 -40.72 22.01 -20.76
C TYR A 615 -41.76 20.98 -20.29
N LYS A 616 -43.04 21.16 -20.61
CA LYS A 616 -44.12 20.21 -20.23
C LYS A 616 -43.88 18.81 -20.79
N GLN A 617 -43.27 18.70 -21.96
CA GLN A 617 -42.90 17.41 -22.57
C GLN A 617 -41.51 16.89 -22.13
N GLN A 618 -40.89 17.50 -21.11
CA GLN A 618 -39.56 17.16 -20.59
C GLN A 618 -38.40 17.43 -21.57
N SER A 619 -38.53 18.45 -22.41
CA SER A 619 -37.48 18.94 -23.31
C SER A 619 -36.97 20.33 -22.85
N MET A 620 -35.85 20.78 -23.42
CA MET A 620 -35.28 22.12 -23.19
C MET A 620 -35.28 22.95 -24.47
N PRO A 621 -35.55 24.26 -24.39
CA PRO A 621 -35.51 25.14 -25.56
C PRO A 621 -34.06 25.48 -25.95
N VAL A 622 -33.79 25.47 -27.26
CA VAL A 622 -32.58 26.02 -27.88
C VAL A 622 -32.99 27.22 -28.72
N ILE A 623 -32.71 28.42 -28.22
CA ILE A 623 -33.05 29.68 -28.87
C ILE A 623 -31.86 30.11 -29.73
N THR A 624 -32.01 30.07 -31.04
CA THR A 624 -31.13 30.78 -31.97
C THR A 624 -31.55 32.24 -32.01
N TRP A 625 -30.70 33.13 -31.50
CA TRP A 625 -31.04 34.53 -31.27
C TRP A 625 -30.31 35.43 -32.26
N GLU A 626 -31.08 35.97 -33.19
CA GLU A 626 -30.59 36.57 -34.42
C GLU A 626 -30.63 38.10 -34.36
N PRO A 627 -29.48 38.79 -34.42
CA PRO A 627 -29.39 40.24 -34.19
C PRO A 627 -29.86 41.09 -35.39
N TRP A 628 -31.10 40.91 -35.83
CA TRP A 628 -31.75 41.72 -36.86
C TRP A 628 -32.02 43.15 -36.37
N LEU A 629 -31.66 44.16 -37.18
CA LEU A 629 -31.85 45.57 -36.82
C LEU A 629 -33.17 46.19 -37.32
N ASN A 630 -33.98 45.42 -38.05
CA ASN A 630 -35.11 45.93 -38.85
C ASN A 630 -36.23 46.60 -38.03
N THR A 631 -36.36 46.26 -36.75
CA THR A 631 -37.39 46.79 -35.83
C THR A 631 -36.88 47.97 -34.98
N PHE A 632 -35.60 48.32 -35.11
CA PHE A 632 -34.96 49.44 -34.41
C PHE A 632 -34.95 50.69 -35.32
N GLU A 633 -34.53 51.85 -34.78
CA GLU A 633 -34.64 53.15 -35.47
C GLU A 633 -33.93 53.16 -36.85
N ASP A 634 -34.53 53.86 -37.84
CA ASP A 634 -34.05 53.83 -39.23
C ASP A 634 -32.63 54.38 -39.41
N ASN A 635 -32.18 55.28 -38.52
CA ASN A 635 -30.84 55.88 -38.52
C ASN A 635 -29.73 54.92 -38.08
N ILE A 636 -30.07 53.72 -37.58
CA ILE A 636 -29.11 52.73 -37.09
C ILE A 636 -28.69 51.76 -38.20
N LYS A 637 -29.43 51.71 -39.32
CA LYS A 637 -29.21 50.78 -40.44
C LYS A 637 -27.84 50.93 -41.11
N ASP A 638 -27.18 52.08 -40.96
CA ASP A 638 -25.86 52.37 -41.53
C ASP A 638 -24.68 51.93 -40.62
N GLN A 639 -24.94 51.45 -39.40
CA GLN A 639 -23.91 51.01 -38.44
C GLN A 639 -23.97 49.50 -38.19
N HIS A 640 -22.80 48.87 -38.06
CA HIS A 640 -22.72 47.43 -37.83
C HIS A 640 -23.16 47.04 -36.41
N VAL A 641 -23.90 45.94 -36.27
CA VAL A 641 -24.52 45.53 -34.99
C VAL A 641 -23.50 45.32 -33.86
N TYR A 642 -22.34 44.71 -34.15
CA TYR A 642 -21.30 44.47 -33.14
C TYR A 642 -20.68 45.76 -32.59
N ASP A 643 -20.50 46.79 -33.41
CA ASP A 643 -19.97 48.08 -32.95
C ASP A 643 -20.97 48.74 -31.98
N LEU A 644 -22.26 48.69 -32.30
CA LEU A 644 -23.33 49.22 -31.46
C LEU A 644 -23.49 48.47 -30.13
N ILE A 645 -23.28 47.14 -30.12
CA ILE A 645 -23.27 46.35 -28.89
C ILE A 645 -22.13 46.81 -27.99
N VAL A 646 -20.91 46.92 -28.51
CA VAL A 646 -19.73 47.33 -27.72
C VAL A 646 -19.85 48.78 -27.22
N MET A 647 -20.50 49.67 -27.98
CA MET A 647 -20.80 51.04 -27.55
C MET A 647 -21.89 51.13 -26.47
N GLY A 648 -22.55 50.02 -26.13
CA GLY A 648 -23.60 49.95 -25.12
C GLY A 648 -24.99 50.37 -25.61
N TYR A 649 -25.18 50.55 -26.92
CA TYR A 649 -26.45 51.04 -27.48
C TYR A 649 -27.62 50.09 -27.16
N PHE A 650 -27.36 48.78 -27.18
CA PHE A 650 -28.37 47.75 -26.92
C PHE A 650 -28.42 47.29 -25.46
N ASP A 651 -27.65 47.85 -24.53
CA ASP A 651 -27.55 47.34 -23.15
C ASP A 651 -28.90 47.20 -22.46
N ARG A 652 -29.80 48.17 -22.66
CA ARG A 652 -31.15 48.13 -22.09
C ARG A 652 -32.01 47.02 -22.70
N TYR A 653 -31.85 46.76 -23.99
CA TYR A 653 -32.54 45.68 -24.70
C TYR A 653 -31.99 44.32 -24.22
N LEU A 654 -30.67 44.16 -24.21
CA LEU A 654 -29.98 42.96 -23.74
C LEU A 654 -30.34 42.64 -22.28
N ALA A 655 -30.38 43.64 -21.40
CA ALA A 655 -30.76 43.47 -19.99
C ALA A 655 -32.23 43.06 -19.82
N ARG A 656 -33.16 43.63 -20.61
CA ARG A 656 -34.58 43.20 -20.60
C ARG A 656 -34.71 41.76 -21.07
N PHE A 657 -34.03 41.38 -22.15
CA PHE A 657 -34.07 40.02 -22.66
C PHE A 657 -33.45 39.01 -21.68
N ALA A 658 -32.31 39.35 -21.08
CA ALA A 658 -31.70 38.57 -20.01
C ALA A 658 -32.65 38.37 -18.82
N ASN A 659 -33.36 39.41 -18.39
CA ASN A 659 -34.37 39.30 -17.33
C ASN A 659 -35.56 38.42 -17.72
N THR A 660 -36.02 38.48 -18.98
CA THR A 660 -37.07 37.59 -19.49
C THR A 660 -36.61 36.12 -19.43
N LEU A 661 -35.38 35.82 -19.89
CA LEU A 661 -34.86 34.45 -19.80
C LEU A 661 -34.62 34.00 -18.36
N LYS A 662 -34.14 34.89 -17.48
CA LYS A 662 -33.98 34.64 -16.05
C LYS A 662 -35.31 34.24 -15.39
N ALA A 663 -36.40 34.93 -15.73
CA ALA A 663 -37.73 34.70 -15.15
C ALA A 663 -38.28 33.29 -15.44
N ILE A 664 -37.81 32.63 -16.50
CA ILE A 664 -38.16 31.22 -16.82
C ILE A 664 -37.70 30.28 -15.70
N ASN A 665 -36.59 30.60 -15.03
CA ASN A 665 -36.01 29.83 -13.92
C ASN A 665 -35.78 28.33 -14.24
N LYS A 666 -35.54 28.00 -15.51
CA LYS A 666 -35.19 26.67 -16.04
C LYS A 666 -34.08 26.83 -17.08
N PRO A 667 -33.28 25.80 -17.38
CA PRO A 667 -32.19 25.89 -18.34
C PRO A 667 -32.71 26.20 -19.75
N VAL A 668 -32.08 27.18 -20.40
CA VAL A 668 -32.35 27.60 -21.79
C VAL A 668 -31.01 27.64 -22.52
N PHE A 669 -30.90 26.96 -23.66
CA PHE A 669 -29.76 27.14 -24.54
C PHE A 669 -29.95 28.38 -25.41
N LEU A 670 -28.92 29.20 -25.52
CA LEU A 670 -28.92 30.42 -26.31
C LEU A 670 -27.76 30.38 -27.31
N ARG A 671 -28.11 30.34 -28.60
CA ARG A 671 -27.19 30.39 -29.74
C ARG A 671 -27.26 31.80 -30.34
N PHE A 672 -26.48 32.71 -29.75
CA PHE A 672 -26.45 34.13 -30.16
C PHE A 672 -25.64 34.32 -31.44
N ALA A 673 -26.18 35.09 -32.39
CA ALA A 673 -25.49 35.47 -33.63
C ALA A 673 -24.78 34.27 -34.29
N HIS A 674 -25.53 33.21 -34.57
CA HIS A 674 -24.99 32.02 -35.23
C HIS A 674 -24.42 32.40 -36.59
N GLU A 675 -23.41 31.64 -37.02
CA GLU A 675 -22.81 31.81 -38.34
C GLU A 675 -22.39 33.26 -38.62
N PHE A 676 -21.81 33.94 -37.62
CA PHE A 676 -21.35 35.32 -37.71
C PHE A 676 -20.33 35.58 -38.84
N ASP A 677 -19.73 34.53 -39.39
CA ASP A 677 -18.80 34.54 -40.51
C ASP A 677 -19.41 33.98 -41.82
N ASN A 678 -20.74 33.84 -41.88
CA ASN A 678 -21.51 33.52 -43.08
C ASN A 678 -22.08 34.80 -43.74
N PRO A 679 -21.69 35.12 -44.99
CA PRO A 679 -22.09 36.35 -45.69
C PRO A 679 -23.58 36.46 -46.01
N PHE A 680 -24.37 35.41 -45.79
CA PHE A 680 -25.82 35.45 -46.01
C PHE A 680 -26.60 36.20 -44.92
N TYR A 681 -26.01 36.44 -43.74
CA TYR A 681 -26.68 37.13 -42.64
C TYR A 681 -26.27 38.61 -42.54
N PRO A 682 -27.20 39.50 -42.13
CA PRO A 682 -26.91 40.95 -42.04
C PRO A 682 -25.95 41.32 -40.89
N TRP A 683 -25.66 40.40 -39.97
CA TRP A 683 -24.67 40.58 -38.91
C TRP A 683 -23.28 40.03 -39.27
N PHE A 684 -23.10 39.54 -40.50
CA PHE A 684 -21.81 39.10 -41.01
C PHE A 684 -20.77 40.22 -40.95
N ILE A 685 -19.57 39.90 -40.47
CA ILE A 685 -18.45 40.85 -40.40
C ILE A 685 -17.18 40.30 -41.06
N GLU A 686 -16.54 41.13 -41.90
CA GLU A 686 -15.26 40.84 -42.56
C GLU A 686 -14.24 41.99 -42.40
N GLY A 687 -12.96 41.68 -42.59
CA GLY A 687 -11.84 42.63 -42.50
C GLY A 687 -10.89 42.39 -41.30
N ASP A 688 -9.79 43.15 -41.25
CA ASP A 688 -8.66 42.91 -40.34
C ASP A 688 -9.02 42.92 -38.84
N ASN A 689 -10.09 43.65 -38.44
CA ASN A 689 -10.55 43.74 -37.05
C ASN A 689 -11.86 42.98 -36.77
N ALA A 690 -12.33 42.15 -37.71
CA ALA A 690 -13.61 41.45 -37.59
C ALA A 690 -13.69 40.54 -36.35
N SER A 691 -12.60 39.80 -36.08
CA SER A 691 -12.51 38.88 -34.95
C SER A 691 -12.54 39.58 -33.60
N GLU A 692 -11.82 40.70 -33.45
CA GLU A 692 -11.81 41.49 -32.22
C GLU A 692 -13.17 42.12 -31.93
N LYS A 693 -13.83 42.67 -32.97
CA LYS A 693 -15.17 43.27 -32.85
C LYS A 693 -16.22 42.25 -32.42
N PHE A 694 -16.24 41.08 -33.07
CA PHE A 694 -17.15 40.00 -32.71
C PHE A 694 -16.93 39.52 -31.27
N LYS A 695 -15.66 39.24 -30.88
CA LYS A 695 -15.34 38.81 -29.51
C LYS A 695 -15.77 39.82 -28.47
N SER A 696 -15.51 41.09 -28.73
CA SER A 696 -15.88 42.17 -27.81
C SER A 696 -17.40 42.26 -27.65
N ALA A 697 -18.16 42.17 -28.74
CA ALA A 697 -19.62 42.15 -28.70
C ALA A 697 -20.18 40.91 -27.97
N TRP A 698 -19.59 39.73 -28.20
CA TRP A 698 -19.94 38.49 -27.51
C TRP A 698 -19.73 38.61 -25.99
N VAL A 699 -18.53 39.01 -25.58
CA VAL A 699 -18.16 39.17 -24.16
C VAL A 699 -19.05 40.22 -23.49
N HIS A 700 -19.29 41.37 -24.13
CA HIS A 700 -20.17 42.41 -23.60
C HIS A 700 -21.60 41.91 -23.38
N THR A 701 -22.15 41.17 -24.34
CA THR A 701 -23.48 40.56 -24.22
C THR A 701 -23.55 39.56 -23.07
N TYR A 702 -22.54 38.68 -22.97
CA TYR A 702 -22.44 37.71 -21.88
C TYR A 702 -22.36 38.38 -20.50
N GLU A 703 -21.53 39.42 -20.34
CA GLU A 703 -21.36 40.12 -19.08
C GLU A 703 -22.64 40.86 -18.64
N ILE A 704 -23.46 41.35 -19.57
CA ILE A 704 -24.80 41.89 -19.24
C ILE A 704 -25.69 40.78 -18.66
N PHE A 705 -25.75 39.61 -19.31
CA PHE A 705 -26.57 38.49 -18.81
C PHE A 705 -26.12 38.02 -17.43
N LYS A 706 -24.81 37.92 -17.23
CA LYS A 706 -24.20 37.59 -15.93
C LYS A 706 -24.51 38.64 -14.87
N LYS A 707 -24.43 39.94 -15.20
CA LYS A 707 -24.78 41.04 -14.30
C LYS A 707 -26.26 41.02 -13.91
N GLU A 708 -27.16 40.70 -14.84
CA GLU A 708 -28.59 40.55 -14.56
C GLU A 708 -28.91 39.25 -13.80
N GLY A 709 -27.94 38.34 -13.62
CA GLY A 709 -28.11 37.07 -12.91
C GLY A 709 -28.92 36.03 -13.68
N ALA A 710 -28.81 36.04 -15.02
CA ALA A 710 -29.45 35.06 -15.91
C ALA A 710 -28.64 33.75 -16.01
N ASP A 711 -28.33 33.15 -14.86
CA ASP A 711 -27.43 31.97 -14.75
C ASP A 711 -28.02 30.68 -15.36
N ASN A 712 -29.30 30.71 -15.74
CA ASN A 712 -30.00 29.61 -16.39
C ASN A 712 -29.75 29.54 -17.91
N VAL A 713 -29.03 30.52 -18.47
CA VAL A 713 -28.67 30.56 -19.89
C VAL A 713 -27.40 29.77 -20.17
N ILE A 714 -27.45 28.94 -21.22
CA ILE A 714 -26.35 28.06 -21.66
C ILE A 714 -25.89 28.51 -23.03
N TRP A 715 -24.65 28.96 -23.14
CA TRP A 715 -24.16 29.65 -24.33
C TRP A 715 -23.62 28.68 -25.38
N ILE A 716 -24.21 28.72 -26.58
CA ILE A 716 -23.73 27.99 -27.77
C ILE A 716 -23.03 28.98 -28.71
N TRP A 717 -21.71 28.82 -28.88
CA TRP A 717 -20.94 29.59 -29.86
C TRP A 717 -20.81 28.81 -31.17
N ASN A 718 -21.37 29.32 -32.26
CA ASN A 718 -21.57 28.56 -33.51
C ASN A 718 -20.94 29.26 -34.72
N PRO A 719 -19.66 29.00 -35.05
CA PRO A 719 -19.03 29.47 -36.29
C PRO A 719 -19.57 28.73 -37.54
N TRP A 720 -19.45 29.36 -38.71
CA TRP A 720 -19.75 28.75 -40.01
C TRP A 720 -18.51 28.15 -40.69
N LYS A 721 -17.33 28.78 -40.59
CA LYS A 721 -16.09 28.29 -41.21
C LYS A 721 -15.10 27.77 -40.17
N SER A 722 -14.57 26.56 -40.40
CA SER A 722 -13.60 25.94 -39.49
C SER A 722 -12.32 26.76 -39.30
N HIS A 723 -11.73 27.31 -40.36
CA HIS A 723 -10.48 28.09 -40.27
C HIS A 723 -10.59 29.39 -39.47
N ASN A 724 -11.81 29.86 -39.18
CA ASN A 724 -12.05 31.05 -38.36
C ASN A 724 -12.14 30.72 -36.86
N ILE A 725 -12.19 29.45 -36.47
CA ILE A 725 -12.45 29.02 -35.09
C ILE A 725 -11.45 29.65 -34.11
N SER A 726 -10.16 29.42 -34.33
CA SER A 726 -9.10 29.93 -33.44
C SER A 726 -9.10 31.47 -33.37
N ALA A 727 -9.35 32.12 -34.51
CA ALA A 727 -9.34 33.58 -34.60
C ALA A 727 -10.53 34.24 -33.91
N PHE A 728 -11.73 33.65 -33.92
CA PHE A 728 -12.97 34.25 -33.40
C PHE A 728 -13.42 33.70 -32.04
N TYR A 729 -12.77 32.66 -31.50
CA TYR A 729 -13.15 32.08 -30.20
C TYR A 729 -13.08 33.11 -29.06
N PRO A 730 -14.18 33.38 -28.33
CA PRO A 730 -14.21 34.42 -27.29
C PRO A 730 -13.57 33.99 -25.97
N GLY A 731 -13.22 32.71 -25.81
CA GLY A 731 -12.57 32.17 -24.62
C GLY A 731 -13.48 31.24 -23.81
N LYS A 732 -12.86 30.36 -23.02
CA LYS A 732 -13.56 29.25 -22.34
C LYS A 732 -14.58 29.71 -21.30
N ALA A 733 -14.35 30.85 -20.66
CA ALA A 733 -15.28 31.41 -19.67
C ALA A 733 -16.64 31.83 -20.29
N TYR A 734 -16.66 32.09 -21.61
CA TYR A 734 -17.80 32.66 -22.33
C TYR A 734 -18.54 31.66 -23.22
N VAL A 735 -18.09 30.40 -23.25
CA VAL A 735 -18.65 29.34 -24.12
C VAL A 735 -18.88 28.06 -23.34
N ASP A 736 -20.15 27.68 -23.23
CA ASP A 736 -20.55 26.41 -22.61
C ASP A 736 -20.51 25.25 -23.61
N TRP A 737 -20.95 25.50 -24.85
CA TRP A 737 -21.03 24.53 -25.95
C TRP A 737 -20.51 25.11 -27.27
N MET A 738 -19.78 24.29 -28.04
CA MET A 738 -19.40 24.63 -29.42
C MET A 738 -20.51 24.17 -30.37
N GLY A 739 -21.04 25.08 -31.17
CA GLY A 739 -22.03 24.78 -32.20
C GLY A 739 -21.38 24.55 -33.56
N VAL A 740 -21.82 23.55 -34.31
CA VAL A 740 -21.44 23.35 -35.71
C VAL A 740 -22.68 23.03 -36.53
N ASN A 741 -22.77 23.59 -37.74
CA ASN A 741 -23.82 23.23 -38.69
C ASN A 741 -23.25 22.19 -39.67
N VAL A 742 -23.90 21.04 -39.79
CA VAL A 742 -23.51 19.94 -40.68
C VAL A 742 -24.71 19.52 -41.50
N LEU A 743 -24.88 20.21 -42.63
CA LEU A 743 -25.95 20.01 -43.59
C LEU A 743 -25.36 19.51 -44.92
N ASN A 744 -25.83 18.38 -45.41
CA ASN A 744 -25.44 17.87 -46.72
C ASN A 744 -26.48 18.27 -47.77
N TYR A 745 -26.14 19.26 -48.60
CA TYR A 745 -27.00 19.72 -49.71
C TYR A 745 -26.93 18.79 -50.94
N GLY A 746 -26.10 17.74 -50.91
CA GLY A 746 -25.96 16.75 -51.97
C GLY A 746 -25.60 17.37 -53.32
N ASN A 747 -26.40 17.11 -54.35
CA ASN A 747 -26.14 17.62 -55.71
C ASN A 747 -26.32 19.14 -55.85
N LEU A 748 -26.74 19.85 -54.79
CA LEU A 748 -26.87 21.31 -54.76
C LEU A 748 -25.64 22.01 -54.16
N ASN A 749 -24.64 21.25 -53.71
CA ASN A 749 -23.33 21.81 -53.35
C ASN A 749 -22.70 22.51 -54.57
N ALA A 750 -21.88 23.54 -54.35
CA ALA A 750 -21.30 24.36 -55.43
C ALA A 750 -20.44 23.55 -56.43
N ASP A 751 -19.93 22.39 -56.00
CA ASP A 751 -19.14 21.45 -56.78
C ASP A 751 -19.93 20.19 -57.19
N ASN A 752 -21.24 20.16 -56.95
CA ASN A 752 -22.15 19.03 -57.15
C ASN A 752 -21.69 17.72 -56.46
N THR A 753 -20.90 17.81 -55.38
CA THR A 753 -20.34 16.64 -54.71
C THR A 753 -21.18 16.23 -53.51
N TRP A 754 -21.38 14.91 -53.34
CA TRP A 754 -21.98 14.34 -52.14
C TRP A 754 -20.91 14.19 -51.06
N TYR A 755 -21.09 14.85 -49.92
CA TYR A 755 -20.15 14.80 -48.80
C TYR A 755 -20.66 13.89 -47.69
N GLU A 756 -19.82 12.95 -47.25
CA GLU A 756 -20.05 12.19 -46.01
C GLU A 756 -19.87 13.10 -44.79
N PHE A 757 -20.50 12.74 -43.68
CA PHE A 757 -20.43 13.49 -42.42
C PHE A 757 -18.99 13.81 -41.99
N ASP A 758 -18.10 12.82 -42.04
CA ASP A 758 -16.69 12.96 -41.67
C ASP A 758 -16.01 14.06 -42.46
N ALA A 759 -16.29 14.16 -43.76
CA ALA A 759 -15.69 15.19 -44.61
C ALA A 759 -16.15 16.61 -44.24
N LEU A 760 -17.40 16.76 -43.81
CA LEU A 760 -17.96 18.04 -43.39
C LEU A 760 -17.48 18.46 -42.00
N TYR A 761 -17.33 17.50 -41.08
CA TYR A 761 -17.02 17.78 -39.67
C TYR A 761 -15.52 17.72 -39.32
N GLN A 762 -14.71 16.91 -40.02
CA GLN A 762 -13.28 16.74 -39.73
C GLN A 762 -12.50 18.08 -39.63
N PRO A 763 -12.72 19.09 -40.50
CA PRO A 763 -12.02 20.37 -40.36
C PRO A 763 -12.34 21.10 -39.05
N PHE A 764 -13.56 20.96 -38.52
CA PHE A 764 -13.93 21.52 -37.22
C PHE A 764 -13.31 20.72 -36.08
N HIS A 765 -13.33 19.39 -36.18
CA HIS A 765 -12.68 18.49 -35.22
C HIS A 765 -11.21 18.86 -35.01
N ASP A 766 -10.46 19.04 -36.10
CA ASP A 766 -9.02 19.35 -36.06
C ASP A 766 -8.75 20.69 -35.37
N GLU A 767 -9.58 21.70 -35.61
CA GLU A 767 -9.46 23.02 -34.96
C GLU A 767 -9.87 22.99 -33.48
N PHE A 768 -10.91 22.22 -33.12
CA PHE A 768 -11.33 22.08 -31.73
C PHE A 768 -10.29 21.36 -30.86
N GLN A 769 -9.46 20.48 -31.43
CA GLN A 769 -8.34 19.87 -30.70
C GLN A 769 -7.32 20.90 -30.17
N ASN A 770 -7.26 22.10 -30.78
CA ASN A 770 -6.38 23.19 -30.37
C ASN A 770 -6.98 24.08 -29.29
N LEU A 771 -8.25 23.87 -28.92
CA LEU A 771 -8.98 24.68 -27.93
C LEU A 771 -9.23 23.90 -26.62
N PRO A 772 -9.54 24.59 -25.51
CA PRO A 772 -9.96 23.92 -24.28
C PRO A 772 -11.17 23.00 -24.49
N SER A 773 -11.09 21.77 -23.98
CA SER A 773 -12.13 20.74 -24.14
C SER A 773 -13.53 21.27 -23.77
N THR A 774 -14.40 21.34 -24.77
CA THR A 774 -15.77 21.87 -24.67
C THR A 774 -16.70 20.93 -25.44
N PRO A 775 -17.89 20.60 -24.91
CA PRO A 775 -18.82 19.71 -25.61
C PRO A 775 -19.30 20.36 -26.91
N VAL A 776 -19.43 19.54 -27.95
CA VAL A 776 -19.90 19.98 -29.27
C VAL A 776 -21.37 19.60 -29.46
N ILE A 777 -22.14 20.53 -29.98
CA ILE A 777 -23.51 20.34 -30.46
C ILE A 777 -23.55 20.59 -31.96
N ILE A 778 -24.04 19.62 -32.73
CA ILE A 778 -24.38 19.86 -34.13
C ILE A 778 -25.72 20.59 -34.14
N SER A 779 -25.68 21.90 -34.30
CA SER A 779 -26.84 22.78 -34.09
C SER A 779 -27.86 22.69 -35.23
N GLU A 780 -27.39 22.27 -36.41
CA GLU A 780 -28.21 21.91 -37.55
C GLU A 780 -27.62 20.65 -38.20
N PHE A 781 -28.38 19.56 -38.16
CA PHE A 781 -27.98 18.25 -38.67
C PHE A 781 -29.01 17.73 -39.66
N GLY A 782 -28.58 17.40 -40.88
CA GLY A 782 -29.50 16.93 -41.91
C GLY A 782 -28.83 16.68 -43.27
N SER A 783 -29.53 15.95 -44.12
CA SER A 783 -29.11 15.68 -45.50
C SER A 783 -30.34 15.72 -46.42
N LEU A 784 -30.20 16.38 -47.57
CA LEU A 784 -31.25 16.43 -48.57
C LEU A 784 -31.45 15.07 -49.24
N ASN A 785 -32.69 14.72 -49.53
CA ASN A 785 -33.04 13.48 -50.22
C ASN A 785 -32.94 13.63 -51.76
N ASN A 786 -31.81 14.12 -52.27
CA ASN A 786 -31.62 14.51 -53.67
C ASN A 786 -30.53 13.72 -54.42
N ASN A 787 -30.00 12.63 -53.83
CA ASN A 787 -28.96 11.79 -54.44
C ASN A 787 -29.52 10.44 -54.92
N PRO A 788 -29.29 10.05 -56.18
CA PRO A 788 -29.74 8.76 -56.72
C PRO A 788 -28.94 7.55 -56.20
N LYS A 789 -27.77 7.74 -55.57
CA LYS A 789 -26.88 6.65 -55.12
C LYS A 789 -27.02 6.29 -53.64
N GLU A 790 -27.39 7.24 -52.79
CA GLU A 790 -27.47 7.10 -51.34
C GLU A 790 -28.67 7.89 -50.82
N SER A 791 -29.48 7.27 -49.94
CA SER A 791 -30.60 7.95 -49.29
C SER A 791 -30.13 8.80 -48.12
N SER A 792 -30.88 9.85 -47.78
CA SER A 792 -30.57 10.67 -46.61
C SER A 792 -30.65 9.88 -45.29
N SER A 793 -31.51 8.85 -45.17
CA SER A 793 -31.49 7.94 -44.01
C SER A 793 -30.15 7.23 -43.85
N LYS A 794 -29.58 6.68 -44.94
CA LYS A 794 -28.30 5.97 -44.88
C LYS A 794 -27.14 6.90 -44.52
N TRP A 795 -27.18 8.14 -45.01
CA TRP A 795 -26.21 9.18 -44.62
C TRP A 795 -26.30 9.49 -43.11
N ILE A 796 -27.51 9.58 -42.55
CA ILE A 796 -27.72 9.79 -41.12
C ILE A 796 -27.17 8.61 -40.31
N ASP A 797 -27.41 7.37 -40.72
CA ASP A 797 -26.89 6.17 -40.06
C ASP A 797 -25.34 6.14 -40.05
N ASN A 798 -24.71 6.49 -41.18
CA ASN A 798 -23.25 6.60 -41.28
C ASN A 798 -22.70 7.74 -40.40
N ALA A 799 -23.38 8.88 -40.37
CA ALA A 799 -23.02 10.02 -39.54
C ALA A 799 -23.08 9.66 -38.05
N VAL A 800 -24.15 9.00 -37.61
CA VAL A 800 -24.32 8.46 -36.25
C VAL A 800 -23.16 7.54 -35.90
N THR A 801 -22.86 6.56 -36.75
CA THR A 801 -21.76 5.61 -36.55
C THR A 801 -20.43 6.33 -36.38
N SER A 802 -20.19 7.37 -37.18
CA SER A 802 -18.94 8.14 -37.16
C SER A 802 -18.83 9.02 -35.92
N ILE A 803 -19.94 9.56 -35.41
CA ILE A 803 -19.99 10.27 -34.13
C ILE A 803 -19.58 9.35 -32.97
N GLU A 804 -20.11 8.12 -32.91
CA GLU A 804 -19.80 7.18 -31.82
C GLU A 804 -18.34 6.69 -31.83
N THR A 805 -17.80 6.49 -33.03
CA THR A 805 -16.49 5.87 -33.23
C THR A 805 -15.37 6.89 -33.28
N ASN A 806 -15.54 7.98 -34.04
CA ASN A 806 -14.47 8.91 -34.41
C ASN A 806 -14.57 10.27 -33.69
N PHE A 807 -15.78 10.79 -33.42
CA PHE A 807 -15.98 12.18 -32.96
C PHE A 807 -16.65 12.28 -31.58
N LYS A 808 -15.96 11.77 -30.54
CA LYS A 808 -16.51 11.63 -29.18
C LYS A 808 -16.79 12.95 -28.45
N GLU A 809 -16.29 14.08 -28.95
CA GLU A 809 -16.59 15.41 -28.42
C GLU A 809 -18.00 15.89 -28.78
N ILE A 810 -18.63 15.30 -29.80
CA ILE A 810 -20.04 15.56 -30.14
C ILE A 810 -20.91 14.91 -29.07
N LYS A 811 -21.63 15.76 -28.34
CA LYS A 811 -22.52 15.40 -27.23
C LYS A 811 -23.99 15.66 -27.57
N SER A 812 -24.26 16.33 -28.69
CA SER A 812 -25.63 16.55 -29.12
C SER A 812 -25.74 16.78 -30.62
N ILE A 813 -26.88 16.38 -31.19
CA ILE A 813 -27.30 16.72 -32.55
C ILE A 813 -28.70 17.34 -32.50
N ILE A 814 -28.96 18.34 -33.33
CA ILE A 814 -30.30 18.92 -33.54
C ILE A 814 -30.69 18.66 -34.99
N TYR A 815 -31.67 17.78 -35.20
CA TYR A 815 -32.22 17.51 -36.52
C TYR A 815 -32.89 18.75 -37.08
N PHE A 816 -32.42 19.22 -38.24
CA PHE A 816 -33.04 20.32 -38.97
C PHE A 816 -34.15 19.75 -39.87
N ASN A 817 -35.34 19.51 -39.33
CA ASN A 817 -36.46 18.90 -40.06
C ASN A 817 -37.42 19.99 -40.56
N SER A 818 -37.08 20.63 -41.68
CA SER A 818 -37.88 21.72 -42.29
C SER A 818 -38.28 21.40 -43.74
N GLN A 819 -39.49 21.80 -44.13
CA GLN A 819 -39.97 21.85 -45.52
C GLN A 819 -40.22 23.28 -46.00
N VAL A 820 -39.83 24.26 -45.19
CA VAL A 820 -40.05 25.69 -45.42
C VAL A 820 -38.73 26.45 -45.43
N ASP A 821 -37.61 25.74 -45.63
CA ASP A 821 -36.29 26.35 -45.73
C ASP A 821 -36.01 26.86 -47.15
N ASN A 822 -35.78 28.17 -47.29
CA ASN A 822 -35.49 28.85 -48.55
C ASN A 822 -34.01 29.27 -48.68
N ASN A 823 -33.13 28.78 -47.79
CA ASN A 823 -31.70 29.07 -47.82
C ASN A 823 -30.95 28.15 -48.80
N TRP A 824 -30.95 28.55 -50.07
CA TRP A 824 -30.29 27.83 -51.15
C TRP A 824 -28.78 28.15 -51.22
N PRO A 825 -27.88 27.14 -51.32
CA PRO A 825 -26.43 27.36 -51.42
C PRO A 825 -25.97 28.22 -52.62
N THR A 826 -26.81 28.33 -53.65
CA THR A 826 -26.52 29.05 -54.90
C THR A 826 -27.30 30.37 -55.04
N GLY A 827 -27.80 30.93 -53.93
CA GLY A 827 -28.58 32.18 -53.88
C GLY A 827 -30.08 31.96 -53.73
N GLU A 828 -30.84 33.00 -53.38
CA GLU A 828 -32.25 32.89 -53.00
C GLU A 828 -33.18 32.41 -54.12
N LYS A 829 -34.03 31.43 -53.81
CA LYS A 829 -35.14 30.97 -54.67
C LYS A 829 -36.45 30.99 -53.88
N PRO A 830 -37.11 32.16 -53.75
CA PRO A 830 -38.23 32.35 -52.81
C PRO A 830 -39.50 31.50 -53.08
N ASN A 831 -39.59 30.83 -54.23
CA ASN A 831 -40.73 29.97 -54.58
C ASN A 831 -40.42 28.46 -54.44
N GLU A 832 -39.22 28.08 -54.01
CA GLU A 832 -38.80 26.68 -53.86
C GLU A 832 -38.20 26.47 -52.47
N TYR A 833 -38.71 25.48 -51.73
CA TYR A 833 -38.19 25.12 -50.41
C TYR A 833 -37.36 23.83 -50.47
N LEU A 834 -36.32 23.78 -49.66
CA LEU A 834 -35.51 22.58 -49.42
C LEU A 834 -36.24 21.65 -48.45
N ASP A 835 -36.28 20.36 -48.79
CA ASP A 835 -36.90 19.32 -47.95
C ASP A 835 -35.82 18.58 -47.14
N TRP A 836 -35.73 18.93 -45.86
CA TRP A 836 -34.83 18.32 -44.89
C TRP A 836 -35.50 17.24 -44.03
N THR A 837 -36.71 16.79 -44.40
CA THR A 837 -37.47 15.87 -43.56
C THR A 837 -36.81 14.51 -43.40
N ILE A 838 -36.96 13.93 -42.20
CA ILE A 838 -36.44 12.60 -41.90
C ILE A 838 -37.28 11.53 -42.67
N PRO A 839 -36.68 10.74 -43.57
CA PRO A 839 -37.43 9.93 -44.54
C PRO A 839 -38.05 8.63 -44.00
N SER A 840 -37.53 8.02 -42.91
CA SER A 840 -37.88 6.64 -42.52
C SER A 840 -38.04 6.41 -41.01
N SER A 841 -38.73 5.33 -40.64
CA SER A 841 -38.94 4.88 -39.25
C SER A 841 -37.88 3.88 -38.73
N GLN A 842 -36.82 3.62 -39.51
CA GLN A 842 -35.76 2.63 -39.21
C GLN A 842 -34.35 3.24 -39.24
N THR A 843 -34.23 4.57 -39.23
CA THR A 843 -32.91 5.22 -39.08
C THR A 843 -32.38 4.83 -37.69
N GLU A 844 -31.16 4.29 -37.57
CA GLU A 844 -30.55 3.89 -36.30
C GLU A 844 -30.22 5.14 -35.47
N ILE A 845 -31.24 5.75 -34.86
CA ILE A 845 -31.10 6.92 -33.98
C ILE A 845 -30.98 6.44 -32.52
N ASP A 846 -30.26 5.33 -32.32
CA ASP A 846 -29.84 4.87 -31.00
C ASP A 846 -28.59 5.62 -30.49
N LEU A 847 -28.01 6.49 -31.33
CA LEU A 847 -27.03 7.49 -30.91
C LEU A 847 -27.59 8.20 -29.68
N PHE A 848 -26.83 8.23 -28.58
CA PHE A 848 -27.29 8.90 -27.37
C PHE A 848 -28.52 8.25 -26.70
N SER A 849 -28.69 6.92 -26.80
CA SER A 849 -29.79 6.06 -26.27
C SER A 849 -30.27 6.24 -24.82
N THR A 850 -29.78 7.24 -24.08
CA THR A 850 -30.47 7.79 -22.92
C THR A 850 -31.83 8.36 -23.34
N LYS A 851 -32.87 7.51 -23.29
CA LYS A 851 -34.23 7.81 -23.76
C LYS A 851 -34.90 9.05 -23.13
N THR A 852 -34.32 9.63 -22.07
CA THR A 852 -34.85 10.82 -21.37
C THR A 852 -33.74 11.59 -20.64
N VAL A 853 -33.80 12.93 -20.68
CA VAL A 853 -33.04 13.81 -19.78
C VAL A 853 -33.50 13.59 -18.32
N PRO A 854 -32.59 13.62 -17.32
CA PRO A 854 -32.99 13.61 -15.91
C PRO A 854 -34.09 14.63 -15.61
N SER A 855 -35.16 14.19 -14.95
CA SER A 855 -36.38 14.99 -14.74
C SER A 855 -36.17 16.28 -13.94
N TYR A 856 -35.08 16.39 -13.17
CA TYR A 856 -34.74 17.60 -12.44
C TYR A 856 -34.21 18.71 -13.36
N ILE A 857 -33.63 18.39 -14.52
CA ILE A 857 -33.09 19.37 -15.47
C ILE A 857 -34.18 20.24 -16.12
N PRO A 858 -35.34 19.71 -16.56
CA PRO A 858 -36.44 20.55 -17.02
C PRO A 858 -37.25 21.20 -15.88
N SER A 859 -36.96 20.86 -14.62
CA SER A 859 -37.64 21.44 -13.46
C SER A 859 -37.06 22.81 -13.10
N SER A 860 -37.81 23.61 -12.36
CA SER A 860 -37.30 24.90 -11.88
C SER A 860 -35.98 24.73 -11.13
N LEU A 861 -35.01 25.58 -11.44
CA LEU A 861 -33.74 25.58 -10.73
C LEU A 861 -33.99 25.82 -9.24
N LEU A 862 -33.20 25.16 -8.41
CA LEU A 862 -33.25 25.31 -6.96
C LEU A 862 -33.11 26.80 -6.61
N GLN A 863 -34.06 27.30 -5.82
CA GLN A 863 -34.06 28.70 -5.41
C GLN A 863 -33.02 28.91 -4.31
N ILE A 864 -32.21 29.93 -4.50
CA ILE A 864 -31.21 30.41 -3.58
C ILE A 864 -31.51 31.89 -3.30
N GLN A 865 -31.38 32.32 -2.04
CA GLN A 865 -31.67 33.70 -1.66
C GLN A 865 -30.43 34.55 -1.89
N THR A 866 -30.54 35.58 -2.71
CA THR A 866 -29.43 36.50 -3.04
C THR A 866 -29.47 37.79 -2.21
N ASN A 867 -30.13 37.77 -1.05
CA ASN A 867 -30.16 38.94 -0.17
C ASN A 867 -28.94 38.92 0.74
N LEU A 868 -28.23 40.05 0.83
CA LEU A 868 -27.11 40.19 1.77
C LEU A 868 -27.62 39.92 3.19
N PRO A 869 -26.99 39.00 3.94
CA PRO A 869 -27.31 38.83 5.35
C PRO A 869 -26.93 40.09 6.14
N GLU A 870 -27.69 40.38 7.21
CA GLU A 870 -27.31 41.42 8.17
C GLU A 870 -25.94 41.12 8.78
N GLN A 871 -25.16 42.19 8.96
CA GLN A 871 -23.78 42.12 9.41
C GLN A 871 -23.69 41.61 10.85
N ASP A 872 -22.90 40.55 11.06
CA ASP A 872 -22.58 40.06 12.40
C ASP A 872 -21.21 40.59 12.83
N ASN A 873 -21.19 41.59 13.70
CA ASN A 873 -19.98 42.19 14.27
C ASN A 873 -19.37 41.28 15.36
N ARG A 874 -19.18 39.99 15.06
CA ARG A 874 -18.42 39.11 15.96
C ARG A 874 -16.93 39.42 15.79
N GLU A 875 -16.26 39.67 16.90
CA GLU A 875 -14.81 39.76 16.93
C GLU A 875 -14.24 38.36 16.64
N LEU A 876 -13.74 38.15 15.42
CA LEU A 876 -13.21 36.86 14.98
C LEU A 876 -11.75 36.73 15.40
N VAL A 877 -11.38 35.60 16.00
CA VAL A 877 -9.99 35.20 16.27
C VAL A 877 -9.31 34.73 14.97
N LEU A 878 -9.45 35.52 13.91
CA LEU A 878 -8.87 35.26 12.59
C LEU A 878 -7.78 36.25 12.24
N ASN A 879 -7.75 37.43 12.86
CA ASN A 879 -6.66 38.39 12.68
C ASN A 879 -5.42 37.81 13.38
N THR A 880 -4.26 37.77 12.71
CA THR A 880 -2.93 37.25 13.18
C THR A 880 -2.57 35.77 12.93
N ILE A 881 -3.24 35.04 12.03
CA ILE A 881 -2.84 33.65 11.72
C ILE A 881 -1.61 33.63 10.81
N LYS A 882 -0.49 33.14 11.35
CA LYS A 882 0.70 32.74 10.58
C LYS A 882 0.72 31.23 10.51
N GLY A 883 0.27 30.69 9.38
CA GLY A 883 -0.06 29.28 9.22
C GLY A 883 0.73 28.56 8.13
N ILE A 884 0.67 27.23 8.16
CA ILE A 884 1.12 26.35 7.08
C ILE A 884 0.20 25.15 6.91
N ASN A 885 -0.02 24.73 5.67
CA ASN A 885 -0.74 23.50 5.38
C ASN A 885 0.16 22.29 5.63
N PHE A 886 -0.36 21.34 6.40
CA PHE A 886 0.30 20.07 6.67
C PHE A 886 -0.39 18.95 5.90
N GLU A 887 -0.05 18.83 4.62
CA GLU A 887 -0.64 17.85 3.69
C GLU A 887 0.02 16.45 3.77
N GLN A 888 1.12 16.33 4.51
CA GLN A 888 1.87 15.08 4.63
C GLN A 888 1.05 14.00 5.32
N GLY A 889 1.07 12.78 4.79
CA GLY A 889 0.39 11.63 5.38
C GLY A 889 -1.13 11.73 5.33
N HIS A 890 -1.69 12.66 4.55
CA HIS A 890 -3.13 12.90 4.46
C HIS A 890 -3.86 11.64 3.96
N ASN A 891 -3.44 11.06 2.84
CA ASN A 891 -3.91 9.74 2.41
C ASN A 891 -2.90 8.66 2.81
N TRP A 892 -2.93 8.21 4.06
CA TRP A 892 -1.96 7.25 4.61
C TRP A 892 -1.79 5.95 3.80
N GLN A 893 -2.77 5.57 2.97
CA GLN A 893 -2.72 4.36 2.14
C GLN A 893 -1.80 4.55 0.92
N ASN A 894 -1.80 5.75 0.36
CA ASN A 894 -1.12 6.09 -0.89
C ASN A 894 0.12 6.98 -0.65
N ASP A 895 0.18 7.71 0.45
CA ASP A 895 1.26 8.62 0.81
C ASP A 895 2.50 7.85 1.30
N TYR A 896 3.66 8.20 0.75
CA TYR A 896 4.94 7.60 1.12
C TYR A 896 5.52 8.15 2.43
N HIS A 897 4.92 9.20 3.00
CA HIS A 897 5.33 9.76 4.27
C HIS A 897 4.60 9.12 5.45
N VAL A 898 5.35 8.59 6.41
CA VAL A 898 4.82 8.04 7.65
C VAL A 898 4.98 9.06 8.77
N LEU A 899 3.85 9.50 9.33
CA LEU A 899 3.79 10.48 10.42
C LEU A 899 4.03 9.84 11.79
N ASN A 900 5.22 9.31 12.01
CA ASN A 900 5.60 8.81 13.34
C ASN A 900 5.86 9.98 14.31
N ARG A 901 5.75 9.71 15.62
CA ARG A 901 5.97 10.70 16.68
C ARG A 901 7.27 11.49 16.56
N LYS A 902 8.40 10.84 16.23
CA LYS A 902 9.71 11.51 16.13
C LYS A 902 9.73 12.52 14.99
N LYS A 903 9.22 12.13 13.81
CA LYS A 903 9.11 12.98 12.63
C LYS A 903 8.15 14.15 12.88
N LEU A 904 6.95 13.88 13.41
CA LEU A 904 5.98 14.92 13.76
C LEU A 904 6.55 15.92 14.79
N LEU A 905 7.24 15.45 15.83
CA LEU A 905 7.90 16.33 16.80
C LEU A 905 8.96 17.21 16.15
N ALA A 906 9.77 16.65 15.23
CA ALA A 906 10.80 17.40 14.53
C ALA A 906 10.18 18.44 13.58
N ASP A 907 9.18 18.05 12.79
CA ASP A 907 8.51 18.93 11.84
C ASP A 907 7.77 20.05 12.57
N PHE A 908 6.96 19.75 13.59
CA PHE A 908 6.20 20.76 14.30
C PHE A 908 7.10 21.70 15.10
N LYS A 909 8.22 21.19 15.63
CA LYS A 909 9.25 22.05 16.23
C LYS A 909 9.85 22.97 15.17
N ASN A 910 10.24 22.46 14.00
CA ASN A 910 10.81 23.28 12.93
C ASN A 910 9.81 24.32 12.39
N ILE A 911 8.51 23.97 12.32
CA ILE A 911 7.42 24.89 11.98
C ILE A 911 7.32 26.00 13.03
N GLY A 912 7.26 25.65 14.33
CA GLY A 912 7.25 26.64 15.40
C GLY A 912 8.51 27.51 15.43
N ASP A 913 9.67 26.90 15.22
CA ASP A 913 10.97 27.59 15.16
C ASP A 913 11.02 28.57 13.98
N LEU A 914 10.27 28.39 12.89
CA LEU A 914 10.15 29.38 11.80
C LEU A 914 9.38 30.65 12.22
N GLY A 915 8.61 30.60 13.30
CA GLY A 915 7.66 31.65 13.69
C GLY A 915 6.24 31.40 13.19
N ILE A 916 5.95 30.20 12.69
CA ILE A 916 4.59 29.77 12.32
C ILE A 916 3.88 29.31 13.59
N THR A 917 2.67 29.82 13.81
CA THR A 917 1.90 29.58 15.03
C THR A 917 0.77 28.58 14.84
N THR A 918 0.35 28.35 13.60
CA THR A 918 -0.86 27.58 13.28
C THR A 918 -0.59 26.54 12.20
N ILE A 919 -1.13 25.34 12.36
CA ILE A 919 -1.12 24.30 11.33
C ILE A 919 -2.54 24.13 10.79
N LYS A 920 -2.71 24.16 9.47
CA LYS A 920 -3.94 23.69 8.82
C LYS A 920 -3.77 22.21 8.51
N TYR A 921 -4.68 21.40 9.03
CA TYR A 921 -4.59 19.95 9.00
C TYR A 921 -5.94 19.35 8.62
N GLN A 922 -5.93 18.60 7.52
CA GLN A 922 -7.05 17.77 7.13
C GLN A 922 -7.04 16.48 7.94
N GLY A 923 -8.15 16.21 8.63
CA GLY A 923 -8.29 15.05 9.49
C GLY A 923 -7.93 13.73 8.81
N ASN A 924 -7.19 12.88 9.52
CA ASN A 924 -6.90 11.50 9.15
C ASN A 924 -7.00 10.61 10.38
N SER A 925 -7.99 9.73 10.38
CA SER A 925 -8.38 8.89 11.53
C SER A 925 -7.24 8.13 12.22
N ILE A 926 -6.15 7.81 11.50
CA ILE A 926 -5.01 7.10 12.07
C ILE A 926 -4.00 8.06 12.73
N TYR A 927 -3.79 9.25 12.19
CA TYR A 927 -2.77 10.17 12.68
C TYR A 927 -3.30 11.30 13.57
N ASP A 928 -4.62 11.51 13.60
CA ASP A 928 -5.29 12.56 14.38
C ASP A 928 -4.81 12.62 15.83
N HIS A 929 -4.75 11.47 16.52
CA HIS A 929 -4.29 11.39 17.91
C HIS A 929 -2.88 11.97 18.10
N ASN A 930 -1.94 11.57 17.23
CA ASN A 930 -0.56 12.01 17.33
C ASN A 930 -0.42 13.49 16.97
N VAL A 931 -1.06 13.92 15.88
CA VAL A 931 -1.02 15.31 15.40
C VAL A 931 -1.59 16.24 16.46
N LEU A 932 -2.77 15.97 17.01
CA LEU A 932 -3.40 16.78 18.06
C LEU A 932 -2.57 16.78 19.35
N ALA A 933 -2.09 15.62 19.81
CA ALA A 933 -1.32 15.53 21.06
C ALA A 933 0.03 16.26 20.98
N ILE A 934 0.74 16.15 19.85
CA ILE A 934 2.06 16.75 19.67
C ILE A 934 1.95 18.26 19.46
N SER A 935 0.99 18.69 18.66
CA SER A 935 0.76 20.11 18.42
C SER A 935 0.34 20.81 19.74
N LYS A 936 -0.51 20.17 20.58
CA LYS A 936 -0.82 20.67 21.93
C LYS A 936 0.42 20.79 22.81
N LYS A 937 1.29 19.78 22.78
CA LYS A 937 2.54 19.76 23.55
C LYS A 937 3.49 20.90 23.15
N LEU A 938 3.52 21.26 21.87
CA LEU A 938 4.38 22.32 21.33
C LEU A 938 3.71 23.70 21.30
N GLY A 939 2.45 23.80 21.70
CA GLY A 939 1.72 25.08 21.75
C GLY A 939 1.34 25.65 20.39
N LEU A 940 1.34 24.85 19.33
CA LEU A 940 0.85 25.27 18.01
C LEU A 940 -0.67 25.31 18.02
N LYS A 941 -1.30 26.24 17.31
CA LYS A 941 -2.76 26.24 17.08
C LYS A 941 -3.08 25.38 15.86
N MET A 942 -4.34 24.94 15.73
CA MET A 942 -4.79 24.14 14.60
C MET A 942 -6.02 24.72 13.91
N SER A 943 -5.96 24.78 12.58
CA SER A 943 -7.14 24.92 11.74
C SER A 943 -7.51 23.52 11.23
N TYR A 944 -8.61 22.97 11.71
CA TYR A 944 -8.99 21.59 11.39
C TYR A 944 -9.91 21.60 10.17
N SER A 945 -9.56 20.83 9.15
CA SER A 945 -10.21 20.93 7.85
C SER A 945 -10.83 19.63 7.33
N PHE A 946 -11.77 19.78 6.40
CA PHE A 946 -12.51 18.71 5.75
C PHE A 946 -12.54 18.93 4.24
N TRP A 947 -12.02 17.98 3.45
CA TRP A 947 -12.15 18.02 1.99
C TRP A 947 -13.52 17.56 1.55
N ILE A 948 -14.14 18.33 0.66
CA ILE A 948 -15.38 17.92 0.00
C ILE A 948 -15.03 17.33 -1.37
N PRO A 949 -15.35 16.06 -1.65
CA PRO A 949 -15.02 15.46 -2.95
C PRO A 949 -15.80 16.12 -4.09
N GLU A 950 -15.07 16.52 -5.13
CA GLU A 950 -15.57 17.23 -6.32
C GLU A 950 -16.42 16.37 -7.26
N ASN A 951 -16.31 15.04 -7.17
CA ASN A 951 -17.02 14.09 -8.03
C ASN A 951 -18.40 13.67 -7.49
N LEU A 952 -18.83 14.20 -6.34
CA LEU A 952 -20.15 13.88 -5.77
C LEU A 952 -21.29 14.50 -6.59
N ASP A 953 -22.34 13.72 -6.83
CA ASP A 953 -23.60 14.17 -7.41
C ASP A 953 -24.56 14.62 -6.31
N PHE A 954 -24.65 15.94 -6.10
CA PHE A 954 -25.50 16.60 -5.12
C PHE A 954 -27.01 16.55 -5.41
N MET A 955 -27.40 16.08 -6.59
CA MET A 955 -28.80 15.92 -6.97
C MET A 955 -29.32 14.51 -6.74
N VAL A 956 -28.47 13.49 -6.92
CA VAL A 956 -28.90 12.08 -6.95
C VAL A 956 -28.31 11.24 -5.79
N ASP A 957 -27.04 11.41 -5.43
CA ASP A 957 -26.35 10.52 -4.49
C ASP A 957 -26.53 10.93 -3.02
N THR A 958 -27.77 10.79 -2.53
CA THR A 958 -28.13 11.19 -1.17
C THR A 958 -27.43 10.40 -0.08
N LEU A 959 -26.98 9.16 -0.32
CA LEU A 959 -26.32 8.34 0.71
C LEU A 959 -24.89 8.80 0.96
N GLN A 960 -24.07 8.94 -0.08
CA GLN A 960 -22.67 9.38 0.09
C GLN A 960 -22.60 10.77 0.71
N ILE A 961 -23.49 11.67 0.29
CA ILE A 961 -23.57 13.05 0.79
C ILE A 961 -24.01 13.08 2.26
N ARG A 962 -24.97 12.24 2.64
CA ARG A 962 -25.42 12.12 4.04
C ARG A 962 -24.30 11.56 4.92
N ASP A 963 -23.57 10.57 4.43
CA ASP A 963 -22.47 9.95 5.17
C ASP A 963 -21.29 10.92 5.34
N LEU A 964 -20.95 11.69 4.29
CA LEU A 964 -19.97 12.78 4.36
C LEU A 964 -20.38 13.82 5.42
N LYS A 965 -21.60 14.35 5.33
CA LYS A 965 -22.14 15.32 6.31
C LYS A 965 -22.07 14.76 7.73
N SER A 966 -22.54 13.53 7.93
CA SER A 966 -22.54 12.84 9.22
C SER A 966 -21.12 12.66 9.78
N GLY A 967 -20.16 12.29 8.92
CA GLY A 967 -18.74 12.15 9.27
C GLY A 967 -18.10 13.45 9.73
N ILE A 968 -18.36 14.56 9.02
CA ILE A 968 -17.90 15.90 9.41
C ILE A 968 -18.48 16.29 10.78
N LEU A 969 -19.81 16.20 10.95
CA LEU A 969 -20.48 16.57 12.20
C LEU A 969 -20.04 15.68 13.37
N LYS A 970 -19.79 14.39 13.15
CA LYS A 970 -19.27 13.48 14.18
C LYS A 970 -17.88 13.90 14.64
N SER A 971 -17.01 14.27 13.71
CA SER A 971 -15.65 14.73 14.01
C SER A 971 -15.66 16.03 14.81
N ILE A 972 -16.50 17.00 14.41
CA ILE A 972 -16.66 18.27 15.12
C ILE A 972 -17.21 18.02 16.54
N ARG A 973 -18.22 17.14 16.72
CA ARG A 973 -18.73 16.80 18.07
C ARG A 973 -17.65 16.18 18.96
N ALA A 974 -16.79 15.34 18.40
CA ALA A 974 -15.70 14.70 19.14
C ALA A 974 -14.58 15.70 19.50
N LEU A 975 -14.33 16.69 18.66
CA LEU A 975 -13.18 17.60 18.77
C LEU A 975 -13.53 19.02 19.28
N LYS A 976 -14.81 19.37 19.46
CA LYS A 976 -15.23 20.71 19.90
C LYS A 976 -14.64 21.15 21.25
N SER A 977 -14.28 20.21 22.12
CA SER A 977 -13.64 20.49 23.42
C SER A 977 -12.11 20.63 23.33
N THR A 978 -11.54 20.55 22.14
CA THR A 978 -10.09 20.68 21.92
C THR A 978 -9.74 22.16 21.73
N ASP A 979 -9.31 22.84 22.79
CA ASP A 979 -9.02 24.29 22.81
C ASP A 979 -7.99 24.74 21.77
N GLN A 980 -7.16 23.81 21.30
CA GLN A 980 -6.11 24.08 20.34
C GLN A 980 -6.62 24.28 18.91
N ILE A 981 -7.77 23.69 18.59
CA ILE A 981 -8.45 23.94 17.31
C ILE A 981 -9.03 25.35 17.42
N ILE A 982 -8.72 26.22 16.45
CA ILE A 982 -9.17 27.62 16.43
C ILE A 982 -10.21 27.89 15.35
N SER A 983 -10.32 27.04 14.34
CA SER A 983 -11.22 27.20 13.19
C SER A 983 -11.58 25.85 12.57
N TRP A 984 -12.75 25.79 11.94
CA TRP A 984 -13.19 24.70 11.08
C TRP A 984 -13.06 25.14 9.62
N HIS A 985 -12.38 24.37 8.77
CA HIS A 985 -12.25 24.64 7.34
C HIS A 985 -13.00 23.61 6.49
N ILE A 986 -13.69 24.09 5.47
CA ILE A 986 -14.19 23.29 4.37
C ILE A 986 -13.29 23.55 3.17
N GLU A 987 -12.53 22.54 2.77
CA GLU A 987 -11.60 22.63 1.65
C GLU A 987 -12.25 22.15 0.35
N ASN A 988 -11.60 22.51 -0.76
CA ASN A 988 -11.99 22.32 -2.15
C ASN A 988 -13.00 23.36 -2.66
N ASP A 989 -12.66 24.01 -3.78
CA ASP A 989 -13.62 24.82 -4.54
C ASP A 989 -14.49 23.89 -5.40
N VAL A 990 -15.48 23.27 -4.76
CA VAL A 990 -16.38 22.30 -5.39
C VAL A 990 -17.10 22.91 -6.60
N GLN A 991 -17.51 24.18 -6.52
CA GLN A 991 -18.23 24.84 -7.61
C GLN A 991 -17.37 24.99 -8.86
N TYR A 992 -16.07 25.29 -8.70
CA TYR A 992 -15.13 25.33 -9.81
C TYR A 992 -14.77 23.93 -10.32
N THR A 993 -14.43 23.02 -9.40
CA THR A 993 -13.89 21.69 -9.75
C THR A 993 -14.94 20.75 -10.32
N GLN A 994 -16.24 20.93 -10.01
CA GLN A 994 -17.33 20.18 -10.62
C GLN A 994 -17.46 20.40 -12.13
N ASN A 995 -16.93 21.49 -12.68
CA ASN A 995 -16.84 21.69 -14.13
C ASN A 995 -15.99 20.60 -14.84
N ASN A 996 -15.14 19.91 -14.08
CA ASN A 996 -14.39 18.76 -14.59
C ASN A 996 -15.24 17.49 -14.69
N PHE A 997 -16.39 17.42 -14.02
CA PHE A 997 -17.22 16.21 -13.92
C PHE A 997 -18.61 16.38 -14.56
N PHE A 998 -19.15 17.60 -14.57
CA PHE A 998 -20.47 17.92 -15.09
C PHE A 998 -20.38 19.07 -16.10
N HIS A 999 -21.20 19.03 -17.15
CA HIS A 999 -21.41 20.19 -18.04
C HIS A 999 -22.77 20.81 -17.80
N LYS A 1000 -22.96 22.07 -18.22
CA LYS A 1000 -24.29 22.68 -18.24
C LYS A 1000 -25.19 21.93 -19.23
N PRO A 1001 -26.47 21.65 -18.89
CA PRO A 1001 -27.25 22.22 -17.78
C PRO A 1001 -27.01 21.58 -16.39
N ALA A 1002 -26.53 20.34 -16.30
CA ALA A 1002 -26.44 19.60 -15.03
C ALA A 1002 -25.58 20.33 -13.98
N LEU A 1003 -24.46 20.94 -14.40
CA LEU A 1003 -23.57 21.71 -13.53
C LEU A 1003 -24.31 22.82 -12.74
N LEU A 1004 -25.32 23.47 -13.33
CA LEU A 1004 -26.11 24.51 -12.67
C LEU A 1004 -26.86 23.98 -11.45
N TYR A 1005 -27.43 22.79 -11.57
CA TYR A 1005 -28.13 22.11 -10.48
C TYR A 1005 -27.16 21.63 -9.41
N GLN A 1006 -26.03 21.03 -9.82
CA GLN A 1006 -24.99 20.57 -8.91
C GLN A 1006 -24.45 21.71 -8.04
N ASN A 1007 -24.09 22.84 -8.64
CA ASN A 1007 -23.57 24.01 -7.91
C ASN A 1007 -24.61 24.56 -6.90
N ARG A 1008 -25.89 24.66 -7.29
CA ARG A 1008 -26.96 25.14 -6.39
C ARG A 1008 -27.25 24.14 -5.27
N ALA A 1009 -27.29 22.85 -5.57
CA ALA A 1009 -27.50 21.79 -4.59
C ALA A 1009 -26.34 21.73 -3.58
N PHE A 1010 -25.10 21.88 -4.06
CA PHE A 1010 -23.92 22.00 -3.20
C PHE A 1010 -24.05 23.18 -2.23
N VAL A 1011 -24.44 24.37 -2.69
CA VAL A 1011 -24.63 25.53 -1.79
C VAL A 1011 -25.72 25.29 -0.77
N LEU A 1012 -26.85 24.69 -1.15
CA LEU A 1012 -27.92 24.34 -0.19
C LEU A 1012 -27.47 23.29 0.82
N TRP A 1013 -26.70 22.29 0.38
CA TRP A 1013 -26.11 21.30 1.26
C TRP A 1013 -25.08 21.93 2.21
N LEU A 1014 -24.22 22.81 1.71
CA LEU A 1014 -23.22 23.53 2.49
C LEU A 1014 -23.89 24.47 3.49
N LYS A 1015 -25.02 25.10 3.13
CA LYS A 1015 -25.84 25.91 4.04
C LYS A 1015 -26.33 25.10 5.23
N ASP A 1016 -26.89 23.93 4.97
CA ASP A 1016 -27.40 23.01 5.98
C ASP A 1016 -26.25 22.45 6.85
N LEU A 1017 -25.11 22.10 6.24
CA LEU A 1017 -23.90 21.71 6.96
C LEU A 1017 -23.39 22.85 7.87
N ALA A 1018 -23.21 24.05 7.34
CA ALA A 1018 -22.73 25.22 8.08
C ALA A 1018 -23.63 25.54 9.28
N SER A 1019 -24.95 25.49 9.08
CA SER A 1019 -25.92 25.71 10.16
C SER A 1019 -25.79 24.66 11.27
N GLU A 1020 -25.67 23.38 10.92
CA GLU A 1020 -25.47 22.29 11.90
C GLU A 1020 -24.12 22.40 12.61
N ILE A 1021 -23.06 22.80 11.91
CA ILE A 1021 -21.75 23.08 12.52
C ILE A 1021 -21.90 24.17 13.58
N LYS A 1022 -22.55 25.29 13.25
CA LYS A 1022 -22.78 26.39 14.21
C LYS A 1022 -23.67 26.02 15.38
N LYS A 1023 -24.62 25.09 15.22
CA LYS A 1023 -25.38 24.53 16.35
C LYS A 1023 -24.51 23.71 17.30
N ILE A 1024 -23.52 22.98 16.77
CA ILE A 1024 -22.61 22.14 17.56
C ILE A 1024 -21.50 22.96 18.22
N ASP A 1025 -20.93 23.90 17.48
CA ASP A 1025 -19.84 24.78 17.89
C ASP A 1025 -20.02 26.18 17.28
N SER A 1026 -20.68 27.05 18.03
CA SER A 1026 -20.93 28.44 17.63
C SER A 1026 -19.72 29.36 17.82
N LYS A 1027 -18.70 28.93 18.58
CA LYS A 1027 -17.57 29.78 18.99
C LYS A 1027 -16.51 29.89 17.92
N ARG A 1028 -16.23 28.80 17.20
CA ARG A 1028 -15.15 28.77 16.21
C ARG A 1028 -15.62 29.27 14.85
N PRO A 1029 -14.79 30.06 14.13
CA PRO A 1029 -15.06 30.42 12.75
C PRO A 1029 -15.08 29.19 11.83
N LEU A 1030 -16.03 29.20 10.90
CA LEU A 1030 -16.16 28.31 9.77
C LEU A 1030 -15.63 29.05 8.53
N ILE A 1031 -14.62 28.48 7.90
CA ILE A 1031 -13.96 29.02 6.72
C ILE A 1031 -14.22 28.08 5.56
N VAL A 1032 -14.55 28.63 4.39
CA VAL A 1032 -14.78 27.85 3.17
C VAL A 1032 -13.78 28.31 2.13
N ASP A 1033 -13.03 27.35 1.56
CA ASP A 1033 -11.99 27.64 0.60
C ASP A 1033 -12.55 27.90 -0.81
N VAL A 1034 -11.97 28.87 -1.52
CA VAL A 1034 -12.25 29.20 -2.92
C VAL A 1034 -10.91 29.37 -3.64
N GLU A 1035 -10.79 28.78 -4.83
CA GLU A 1035 -9.58 28.92 -5.64
C GLU A 1035 -9.60 30.27 -6.37
N VAL A 1036 -8.47 30.99 -6.36
CA VAL A 1036 -8.33 32.26 -7.07
C VAL A 1036 -8.22 31.96 -8.57
N ASN A 1037 -9.30 32.24 -9.29
CA ASN A 1037 -9.44 32.09 -10.73
C ASN A 1037 -10.50 33.08 -11.24
N SER A 1038 -10.74 33.09 -12.56
CA SER A 1038 -11.69 34.02 -13.21
C SER A 1038 -13.17 33.88 -12.76
N LEU A 1039 -13.54 32.79 -12.07
CA LEU A 1039 -14.89 32.53 -11.55
C LEU A 1039 -15.00 32.72 -10.02
N ALA A 1040 -13.90 33.05 -9.35
CA ALA A 1040 -13.84 33.12 -7.89
C ALA A 1040 -14.85 34.12 -7.29
N ILE A 1041 -14.95 35.32 -7.85
CA ILE A 1041 -15.90 36.36 -7.39
C ILE A 1041 -17.34 35.86 -7.48
N PHE A 1042 -17.69 35.22 -8.60
CA PHE A 1042 -19.01 34.63 -8.79
C PHE A 1042 -19.30 33.53 -7.75
N HIS A 1043 -18.33 32.64 -7.50
CA HIS A 1043 -18.45 31.60 -6.50
C HIS A 1043 -18.60 32.13 -5.07
N ILE A 1044 -17.81 33.14 -4.71
CA ILE A 1044 -17.87 33.82 -3.41
C ILE A 1044 -19.23 34.46 -3.23
N ASN A 1045 -19.74 35.18 -4.25
CA ASN A 1045 -21.07 35.75 -4.23
C ASN A 1045 -22.14 34.68 -3.97
N HIS A 1046 -22.12 33.61 -4.78
CA HIS A 1046 -23.10 32.52 -4.68
C HIS A 1046 -23.13 31.86 -3.29
N MET A 1047 -21.99 31.76 -2.60
CA MET A 1047 -21.92 31.21 -1.24
C MET A 1047 -22.30 32.22 -0.15
N VAL A 1048 -21.68 33.41 -0.12
CA VAL A 1048 -21.79 34.37 0.99
C VAL A 1048 -23.20 34.92 1.12
N TYR A 1049 -23.89 35.15 0.02
CA TYR A 1049 -25.27 35.65 0.03
C TYR A 1049 -26.26 34.59 0.52
N ASN A 1050 -25.94 33.30 0.35
CA ASN A 1050 -26.84 32.19 0.68
C ASN A 1050 -26.60 31.60 2.06
N ILE A 1051 -25.37 31.73 2.58
CA ILE A 1051 -24.88 31.03 3.76
C ILE A 1051 -24.30 32.04 4.76
N LYS A 1052 -25.16 32.52 5.66
CA LYS A 1052 -24.78 33.45 6.74
C LYS A 1052 -23.77 32.85 7.74
N ASP A 1053 -23.74 31.52 7.86
CA ASP A 1053 -22.97 30.80 8.88
C ASP A 1053 -21.48 30.61 8.49
N ILE A 1054 -21.07 31.06 7.29
CA ILE A 1054 -19.66 31.17 6.88
C ILE A 1054 -19.09 32.47 7.46
N ASP A 1055 -18.04 32.39 8.29
CA ASP A 1055 -17.46 33.58 8.91
C ASP A 1055 -16.40 34.24 8.01
N ALA A 1056 -15.61 33.45 7.26
CA ALA A 1056 -14.59 33.96 6.35
C ALA A 1056 -14.38 33.08 5.10
N ILE A 1057 -13.81 33.68 4.06
CA ILE A 1057 -13.45 33.01 2.80
C ILE A 1057 -11.96 32.66 2.80
N GLY A 1058 -11.64 31.40 2.51
CA GLY A 1058 -10.27 30.91 2.38
C GLY A 1058 -9.77 30.99 0.94
N LEU A 1059 -8.94 31.98 0.60
CA LEU A 1059 -8.40 32.12 -0.76
C LEU A 1059 -7.24 31.15 -0.99
N VAL A 1060 -7.38 30.24 -1.95
CA VAL A 1060 -6.33 29.32 -2.40
C VAL A 1060 -5.68 29.89 -3.66
N VAL A 1061 -4.44 30.36 -3.53
CA VAL A 1061 -3.71 31.07 -4.58
C VAL A 1061 -2.71 30.12 -5.23
N LYS A 1062 -3.06 29.60 -6.41
CA LYS A 1062 -2.11 28.83 -7.25
C LYS A 1062 -1.31 29.77 -8.16
N GLU A 1063 -2.01 30.75 -8.76
CA GLU A 1063 -1.46 31.77 -9.65
C GLU A 1063 -1.98 33.15 -9.22
N GLY A 1064 -1.20 34.20 -9.48
CA GLY A 1064 -1.50 35.56 -9.00
C GLY A 1064 -2.42 36.39 -9.91
N GLU A 1065 -2.80 35.90 -11.08
CA GLU A 1065 -3.43 36.70 -12.16
C GLU A 1065 -4.74 37.40 -11.75
N TYR A 1066 -5.56 36.79 -10.89
CA TYR A 1066 -6.86 37.33 -10.44
C TYR A 1066 -6.87 37.76 -8.97
N LEU A 1067 -5.70 37.78 -8.31
CA LEU A 1067 -5.61 37.91 -6.86
C LEU A 1067 -6.14 39.26 -6.36
N ASP A 1068 -5.68 40.35 -6.96
CA ASP A 1068 -6.03 41.72 -6.54
C ASP A 1068 -7.52 42.02 -6.75
N GLU A 1069 -8.12 41.49 -7.81
CA GLU A 1069 -9.55 41.64 -8.12
C GLU A 1069 -10.42 40.94 -7.07
N VAL A 1070 -10.08 39.69 -6.73
CA VAL A 1070 -10.82 38.89 -5.73
C VAL A 1070 -10.69 39.52 -4.34
N ILE A 1071 -9.50 40.00 -3.97
CA ILE A 1071 -9.27 40.69 -2.70
C ILE A 1071 -10.12 41.95 -2.60
N SER A 1072 -10.10 42.79 -3.64
CA SER A 1072 -10.88 44.03 -3.70
C SER A 1072 -12.37 43.74 -3.53
N TYR A 1073 -12.87 42.70 -4.22
CA TYR A 1073 -14.26 42.27 -4.08
C TYR A 1073 -14.62 41.81 -2.66
N CYS A 1074 -13.78 41.00 -2.01
CA CYS A 1074 -14.02 40.58 -0.62
C CYS A 1074 -14.07 41.78 0.35
N GLN A 1075 -13.24 42.79 0.12
CA GLN A 1075 -13.24 44.04 0.90
C GLN A 1075 -14.51 44.85 0.66
N ASP A 1076 -14.96 44.97 -0.59
CA ASP A 1076 -16.18 45.70 -0.99
C ASP A 1076 -17.44 45.13 -0.34
N ILE A 1077 -17.55 43.80 -0.27
CA ILE A 1077 -18.67 43.13 0.42
C ILE A 1077 -18.46 43.01 1.94
N ASN A 1078 -17.41 43.62 2.49
CA ASN A 1078 -17.01 43.58 3.90
C ASN A 1078 -16.98 42.16 4.49
N LYS A 1079 -16.48 41.19 3.71
CA LYS A 1079 -16.35 39.79 4.13
C LYS A 1079 -14.91 39.49 4.48
N HIS A 1080 -14.68 38.94 5.69
CA HIS A 1080 -13.35 38.51 6.11
C HIS A 1080 -12.82 37.44 5.15
N TYR A 1081 -11.55 37.56 4.76
CA TYR A 1081 -10.85 36.56 3.97
C TYR A 1081 -9.51 36.22 4.62
N ILE A 1082 -9.00 35.04 4.30
CA ILE A 1082 -7.70 34.52 4.72
C ILE A 1082 -7.05 33.81 3.55
N PHE A 1083 -5.73 33.89 3.40
CA PHE A 1083 -5.05 33.05 2.41
C PHE A 1083 -4.97 31.62 2.93
N SER A 1084 -5.79 30.72 2.39
CA SER A 1084 -5.86 29.32 2.80
C SER A 1084 -4.76 28.44 2.19
N GLY A 1085 -4.07 28.97 1.17
CA GLY A 1085 -2.86 28.40 0.60
C GLY A 1085 -2.21 29.43 -0.32
N ILE A 1086 -0.99 29.86 -0.02
CA ILE A 1086 -0.22 30.81 -0.83
C ILE A 1086 1.26 30.41 -0.88
N ASP A 1087 1.87 30.53 -2.06
CA ASP A 1087 3.31 30.31 -2.23
C ASP A 1087 4.11 31.47 -1.60
N SER A 1088 5.27 31.17 -1.03
CA SER A 1088 6.11 32.18 -0.37
C SER A 1088 6.55 33.30 -1.31
N ASN A 1089 6.77 33.01 -2.59
CA ASN A 1089 7.20 34.01 -3.57
C ASN A 1089 6.05 34.93 -3.96
N VAL A 1090 4.82 34.39 -4.05
CA VAL A 1090 3.62 35.19 -4.38
C VAL A 1090 3.28 36.13 -3.22
N LEU A 1091 3.43 35.65 -1.98
CA LEU A 1091 3.26 36.44 -0.76
C LEU A 1091 4.17 37.69 -0.75
N GLU A 1092 5.44 37.53 -1.16
CA GLU A 1092 6.42 38.61 -1.27
C GLU A 1092 6.12 39.55 -2.45
N ALA A 1093 5.85 39.00 -3.64
CA ALA A 1093 5.62 39.79 -4.85
C ALA A 1093 4.47 40.79 -4.72
N HIS A 1094 3.41 40.42 -3.99
CA HIS A 1094 2.24 41.27 -3.74
C HIS A 1094 2.38 42.14 -2.48
N LYS A 1095 3.57 42.16 -1.85
CA LYS A 1095 3.86 42.93 -0.62
C LYS A 1095 2.79 42.75 0.45
N ILE A 1096 2.35 41.51 0.66
CA ILE A 1096 1.40 41.15 1.71
C ILE A 1096 2.18 41.13 3.05
N GLU A 1097 2.77 42.26 3.40
CA GLU A 1097 3.67 42.45 4.54
C GLU A 1097 2.94 43.01 5.77
N ASN A 1098 1.63 43.23 5.66
CA ASN A 1098 0.85 43.73 6.80
C ASN A 1098 0.86 42.67 7.92
N PRO A 1099 1.36 42.99 9.14
CA PRO A 1099 1.36 42.06 10.26
C PRO A 1099 -0.03 41.55 10.67
N GLU A 1100 -1.11 42.20 10.20
CA GLU A 1100 -2.49 41.76 10.42
C GLU A 1100 -2.99 40.73 9.40
N THR A 1101 -2.29 40.52 8.28
CA THR A 1101 -2.74 39.58 7.24
C THR A 1101 -2.54 38.14 7.66
N SER A 1102 -3.64 37.38 7.63
CA SER A 1102 -3.66 35.96 7.96
C SER A 1102 -3.42 35.09 6.72
N TYR A 1103 -2.57 34.08 6.84
CA TYR A 1103 -2.24 33.20 5.73
C TYR A 1103 -1.81 31.80 6.18
N PHE A 1104 -1.93 30.85 5.26
CA PHE A 1104 -1.35 29.52 5.29
C PHE A 1104 -0.44 29.33 4.08
N ILE A 1105 0.82 28.99 4.32
CA ILE A 1105 1.75 28.60 3.25
C ILE A 1105 1.29 27.28 2.63
N THR A 1106 1.38 27.18 1.30
CA THR A 1106 0.81 26.08 0.48
C THR A 1106 1.07 24.69 1.03
N SER A 1107 2.31 24.36 1.42
CA SER A 1107 2.63 23.08 2.05
C SER A 1107 3.95 23.12 2.82
N TRP A 1108 4.01 22.37 3.92
CA TRP A 1108 5.26 22.12 4.66
C TRP A 1108 6.27 21.30 3.86
N GLN A 1109 5.85 20.16 3.31
CA GLN A 1109 6.72 19.17 2.67
C GLN A 1109 6.15 18.75 1.31
N ASP A 1110 7.04 18.48 0.35
CA ASP A 1110 6.66 17.94 -0.96
C ASP A 1110 5.75 16.72 -0.84
N LYS A 1111 4.69 16.73 -1.64
CA LYS A 1111 3.70 15.65 -1.65
C LYS A 1111 4.20 14.50 -2.51
N HIS A 1112 4.10 13.28 -1.98
CA HIS A 1112 4.54 12.06 -2.66
C HIS A 1112 3.58 10.92 -2.34
N GLU A 1113 2.62 10.70 -3.24
CA GLU A 1113 1.66 9.60 -3.21
C GLU A 1113 1.96 8.59 -4.33
N SER A 1114 1.25 7.46 -4.34
CA SER A 1114 1.41 6.39 -5.33
C SER A 1114 1.14 6.81 -6.78
N ASN A 1115 0.30 7.82 -7.00
CA ASN A 1115 -0.14 8.29 -8.31
C ASN A 1115 -0.13 9.82 -8.46
N LYS A 1116 0.40 10.55 -7.46
CA LYS A 1116 0.43 12.00 -7.42
C LYS A 1116 1.72 12.48 -6.77
N LEU A 1117 2.37 13.44 -7.41
CA LEU A 1117 3.61 14.04 -6.94
C LEU A 1117 3.49 15.57 -7.05
N ASP A 1118 4.08 16.28 -6.10
CA ASP A 1118 4.07 17.74 -6.09
C ASP A 1118 5.32 18.28 -5.38
N PHE A 1119 5.88 19.39 -5.90
CA PHE A 1119 7.14 20.00 -5.44
C PHE A 1119 6.96 21.37 -4.76
N ARG A 1120 5.75 21.69 -4.28
CA ARG A 1120 5.36 22.98 -3.67
C ARG A 1120 5.61 23.05 -2.17
N GLY A 1121 6.18 22.02 -1.55
CA GLY A 1121 6.58 22.08 -0.15
C GLY A 1121 7.76 23.02 0.05
N ILE A 1122 7.80 23.75 1.16
CA ILE A 1122 9.00 24.54 1.54
C ILE A 1122 10.17 23.66 1.97
N VAL A 1123 9.89 22.39 2.30
CA VAL A 1123 10.85 21.32 2.52
C VAL A 1123 10.65 20.25 1.45
N ASP A 1124 11.74 19.64 0.99
CA ASP A 1124 11.68 18.59 -0.03
C ASP A 1124 11.16 17.25 0.50
N ARG A 1125 10.89 16.29 -0.41
CA ARG A 1125 10.38 14.95 -0.05
C ARG A 1125 11.26 14.17 0.93
N LYS A 1126 12.54 14.53 1.07
CA LYS A 1126 13.51 13.89 1.98
C LYS A 1126 13.70 14.66 3.29
N GLY A 1127 12.99 15.78 3.50
CA GLY A 1127 13.07 16.60 4.70
C GLY A 1127 14.15 17.70 4.67
N ARG A 1128 14.67 18.06 3.50
CA ARG A 1128 15.73 19.07 3.31
C ARG A 1128 15.13 20.44 2.97
N GLN A 1129 15.78 21.51 3.43
CA GLN A 1129 15.26 22.88 3.33
C GLN A 1129 15.40 23.42 1.90
N LYS A 1130 14.33 23.99 1.34
CA LYS A 1130 14.40 24.71 0.06
C LYS A 1130 14.63 26.20 0.28
N GLU A 1131 14.91 26.90 -0.80
CA GLU A 1131 14.99 28.37 -0.83
C GLU A 1131 13.76 29.04 -0.19
N ALA A 1132 12.55 28.53 -0.47
CA ALA A 1132 11.30 28.99 0.14
C ALA A 1132 11.28 28.92 1.68
N TYR A 1133 11.88 27.88 2.29
CA TYR A 1133 12.01 27.78 3.75
C TYR A 1133 12.89 28.89 4.33
N LEU A 1134 14.01 29.17 3.65
CA LEU A 1134 14.96 30.20 4.07
C LEU A 1134 14.37 31.60 3.93
N HIS A 1135 13.64 31.85 2.84
CA HIS A 1135 12.94 33.11 2.59
C HIS A 1135 11.85 33.35 3.64
N LEU A 1136 11.00 32.36 3.89
CA LEU A 1136 9.95 32.45 4.90
C LEU A 1136 10.53 32.69 6.31
N SER A 1137 11.64 32.02 6.65
CA SER A 1137 12.36 32.25 7.91
C SER A 1137 12.87 33.70 8.03
N SER A 1138 13.40 34.27 6.94
CA SER A 1138 13.85 35.66 6.89
C SER A 1138 12.70 36.64 7.13
N LEU A 1139 11.57 36.44 6.43
CA LEU A 1139 10.36 37.24 6.54
C LEU A 1139 9.79 37.22 7.97
N LEU A 1140 9.67 36.03 8.58
CA LEU A 1140 9.04 35.87 9.89
C LEU A 1140 9.91 36.28 11.07
N LYS A 1141 11.25 36.19 10.94
CA LYS A 1141 12.19 36.46 12.04
C LYS A 1141 12.86 37.83 11.97
N ASN A 1142 12.63 38.61 10.91
CA ASN A 1142 13.33 39.87 10.67
C ASN A 1142 14.87 39.71 10.70
N LYS A 1143 15.38 38.57 10.23
CA LYS A 1143 16.81 38.24 10.16
C LYS A 1143 17.21 37.98 8.72
N THR A 1144 18.16 38.74 8.20
CA THR A 1144 18.71 38.55 6.86
C THR A 1144 19.49 37.25 6.80
N TYR A 1145 18.88 36.18 6.27
CA TYR A 1145 19.56 34.93 5.98
C TYR A 1145 20.16 34.99 4.57
N LYS A 1146 21.46 35.28 4.46
CA LYS A 1146 22.24 35.03 3.24
C LYS A 1146 22.66 33.56 3.20
N ALA A 1147 21.77 32.68 2.75
CA ALA A 1147 22.16 31.35 2.35
C ALA A 1147 22.35 31.37 0.82
N GLU A 1148 23.60 31.48 0.37
CA GLU A 1148 23.96 31.41 -1.05
C GLU A 1148 23.86 29.96 -1.54
N MET A 1149 22.64 29.43 -1.65
CA MET A 1149 22.41 28.30 -2.55
C MET A 1149 22.54 28.84 -3.97
N PRO A 1150 23.51 28.36 -4.76
CA PRO A 1150 23.67 28.88 -6.11
C PRO A 1150 22.50 28.42 -6.97
N LYS A 1151 22.00 29.30 -7.83
CA LYS A 1151 20.89 28.95 -8.75
C LYS A 1151 21.33 27.77 -9.62
N VAL A 1152 20.41 26.84 -9.86
CA VAL A 1152 20.68 25.61 -10.63
C VAL A 1152 19.83 25.57 -11.90
N LYS A 1153 20.42 25.07 -12.99
CA LYS A 1153 19.74 24.77 -14.24
C LYS A 1153 20.23 23.46 -14.85
N ILE A 1154 19.39 22.82 -15.65
CA ILE A 1154 19.78 21.65 -16.43
C ILE A 1154 20.23 22.08 -17.83
N LEU A 1155 21.50 21.83 -18.18
CA LEU A 1155 22.01 21.99 -19.54
C LEU A 1155 21.60 20.79 -20.39
N LYS A 1156 20.66 21.05 -21.32
CA LYS A 1156 20.20 20.10 -22.33
C LYS A 1156 21.24 19.89 -23.44
N PRO A 1157 21.24 18.73 -24.11
CA PRO A 1157 22.00 18.56 -25.34
C PRO A 1157 21.50 19.53 -26.42
N SER A 1158 22.42 20.09 -27.22
CA SER A 1158 22.12 21.04 -28.30
C SER A 1158 21.59 20.36 -29.58
N ARG A 1159 20.93 19.21 -29.46
CA ARG A 1159 20.44 18.39 -30.58
C ARG A 1159 19.02 17.93 -30.29
N LEU A 1160 18.27 17.64 -31.36
CA LEU A 1160 17.00 16.95 -31.24
C LEU A 1160 17.21 15.58 -30.57
N ILE A 1161 16.31 15.29 -29.64
CA ILE A 1161 16.29 14.04 -28.89
C ILE A 1161 15.37 13.05 -29.60
N PHE A 1162 15.79 11.79 -29.65
CA PHE A 1162 15.00 10.70 -30.21
C PHE A 1162 14.80 9.63 -29.14
N GLU A 1163 13.66 8.96 -29.20
CA GLU A 1163 13.32 7.85 -28.29
C GLU A 1163 14.36 6.73 -28.39
N ASP A 1164 14.57 6.03 -27.29
CA ASP A 1164 15.54 4.94 -27.14
C ASP A 1164 17.03 5.29 -27.35
N ASN A 1165 17.35 6.51 -27.77
CA ASN A 1165 18.72 7.01 -27.83
C ASN A 1165 19.21 7.54 -26.48
N SER A 1166 20.52 7.53 -26.25
CA SER A 1166 21.14 8.03 -25.02
C SER A 1166 21.75 9.42 -25.21
N TYR A 1167 21.44 10.35 -24.31
CA TYR A 1167 21.96 11.72 -24.32
C TYR A 1167 22.51 12.11 -22.95
N THR A 1168 23.51 13.00 -22.96
CA THR A 1168 24.13 13.52 -21.73
C THR A 1168 23.52 14.87 -21.35
N PHE A 1169 23.07 14.97 -20.11
CA PHE A 1169 22.63 16.20 -19.46
C PHE A 1169 23.67 16.62 -18.43
N ASN A 1170 23.90 17.94 -18.29
CA ASN A 1170 24.85 18.47 -17.32
C ASN A 1170 24.15 19.42 -16.35
N ALA A 1171 24.54 19.37 -15.08
CA ALA A 1171 24.13 20.37 -14.09
C ALA A 1171 24.86 21.69 -14.35
N MET A 1172 24.11 22.79 -14.34
CA MET A 1172 24.62 24.15 -14.40
C MET A 1172 24.35 24.84 -13.06
N VAL A 1173 25.35 25.55 -12.57
CA VAL A 1173 25.29 26.29 -11.32
C VAL A 1173 25.69 27.74 -11.61
N TYR A 1174 24.93 28.69 -11.07
CA TYR A 1174 25.19 30.12 -11.24
C TYR A 1174 26.22 30.60 -10.22
N ASP A 1175 27.26 31.31 -10.70
CA ASP A 1175 28.27 31.99 -9.91
C ASP A 1175 28.13 33.50 -10.14
N ASP A 1176 28.00 34.29 -9.07
CA ASP A 1176 27.74 35.73 -9.17
C ASP A 1176 28.83 36.51 -9.94
N LYS A 1177 30.05 35.98 -10.03
CA LYS A 1177 31.17 36.62 -10.76
C LYS A 1177 31.37 36.05 -12.16
N LYS A 1178 31.05 34.77 -12.39
CA LYS A 1178 31.33 34.04 -13.63
C LYS A 1178 30.09 33.64 -14.44
N GLY A 1179 28.90 33.97 -13.94
CA GLY A 1179 27.63 33.54 -14.52
C GLY A 1179 27.42 32.02 -14.43
N TRP A 1180 26.63 31.48 -15.35
CA TRP A 1180 26.34 30.04 -15.40
C TRP A 1180 27.58 29.20 -15.77
N GLN A 1181 27.90 28.20 -14.94
CA GLN A 1181 29.01 27.29 -15.13
C GLN A 1181 28.55 25.83 -15.03
N VAL A 1182 29.19 24.93 -15.78
CA VAL A 1182 28.97 23.47 -15.60
C VAL A 1182 29.51 23.04 -14.24
N ALA A 1183 28.71 22.30 -13.49
CA ALA A 1183 28.93 22.04 -12.07
C ALA A 1183 30.12 21.10 -11.74
N SER A 1184 30.85 20.62 -12.76
CA SER A 1184 32.00 19.71 -12.60
C SER A 1184 33.19 20.30 -11.82
N LYS A 1185 33.16 21.60 -11.49
CA LYS A 1185 34.24 22.33 -10.81
C LYS A 1185 33.99 22.62 -9.32
N GLN A 1186 32.81 22.32 -8.77
CA GLN A 1186 32.45 22.63 -7.38
C GLN A 1186 32.51 21.36 -6.52
N LYS A 1187 33.47 21.29 -5.57
CA LYS A 1187 33.68 20.10 -4.71
C LYS A 1187 32.65 19.96 -3.58
N ASP A 1188 31.96 21.03 -3.22
CA ASP A 1188 31.11 21.09 -2.02
C ASP A 1188 29.62 20.85 -2.31
N LEU A 1189 29.26 20.51 -3.55
CA LEU A 1189 27.89 20.22 -3.98
C LEU A 1189 27.71 18.74 -4.29
N LYS A 1190 26.62 18.15 -3.80
CA LYS A 1190 26.15 16.82 -4.23
C LYS A 1190 24.99 16.97 -5.20
N PHE A 1191 24.87 16.04 -6.14
CA PHE A 1191 23.84 16.06 -7.18
C PHE A 1191 22.92 14.86 -7.03
N GLU A 1192 21.63 15.04 -7.28
CA GLU A 1192 20.63 13.97 -7.39
C GLU A 1192 19.79 14.22 -8.65
N TRP A 1193 19.86 13.29 -9.61
CA TRP A 1193 19.03 13.28 -10.81
C TRP A 1193 17.84 12.36 -10.61
N SER A 1194 16.67 12.81 -11.04
CA SER A 1194 15.45 12.01 -11.06
C SER A 1194 14.67 12.21 -12.35
N LEU A 1195 14.06 11.14 -12.85
CA LEU A 1195 13.10 11.17 -13.93
C LEU A 1195 11.70 11.32 -13.33
N VAL A 1196 10.93 12.29 -13.80
CA VAL A 1196 9.56 12.56 -13.34
C VAL A 1196 8.59 12.18 -14.45
N LYS A 1197 7.66 11.29 -14.16
CA LYS A 1197 6.56 10.96 -15.08
C LYS A 1197 5.43 11.97 -14.92
N CYS A 1198 4.90 12.43 -16.02
CA CYS A 1198 3.80 13.40 -16.09
C CYS A 1198 2.61 12.82 -16.86
N ASP A 1199 1.43 13.42 -16.68
CA ASP A 1199 0.31 13.22 -17.59
C ASP A 1199 0.37 14.15 -18.81
N ALA A 1200 -0.67 14.12 -19.66
CA ALA A 1200 -0.76 14.97 -20.84
C ALA A 1200 -0.90 16.47 -20.53
N TYR A 1201 -1.29 16.81 -19.30
CA TYR A 1201 -1.43 18.19 -18.83
C TYR A 1201 -0.18 18.68 -18.08
N GLY A 1202 0.83 17.82 -17.93
CA GLY A 1202 2.08 18.14 -17.25
C GLY A 1202 2.05 17.99 -15.73
N ASN A 1203 0.99 17.40 -15.16
CA ASN A 1203 0.90 17.07 -13.73
C ASN A 1203 1.87 15.94 -13.39
N TYR A 1204 2.53 16.03 -12.24
CA TYR A 1204 3.51 15.02 -11.83
C TYR A 1204 2.84 13.79 -11.20
N LEU A 1205 3.17 12.62 -11.70
CA LEU A 1205 2.56 11.35 -11.30
C LEU A 1205 3.49 10.47 -10.46
N ALA A 1206 4.76 10.39 -10.86
CA ALA A 1206 5.74 9.50 -10.25
C ALA A 1206 7.15 10.05 -10.42
N ILE A 1207 8.08 9.55 -9.61
CA ILE A 1207 9.50 9.90 -9.68
C ILE A 1207 10.39 8.67 -9.58
N LYS A 1208 11.48 8.64 -10.36
CA LYS A 1208 12.49 7.57 -10.34
C LYS A 1208 13.88 8.18 -10.25
N GLU A 1209 14.68 7.76 -9.28
CA GLU A 1209 16.07 8.21 -9.13
C GLU A 1209 16.94 7.62 -10.25
N MET A 1210 17.85 8.44 -10.79
CA MET A 1210 18.63 8.10 -12.00
C MET A 1210 20.15 8.15 -11.80
N GLY A 1211 20.68 9.04 -10.96
CA GLY A 1211 22.13 9.14 -10.73
C GLY A 1211 22.52 10.31 -9.83
N THR A 1212 23.79 10.35 -9.39
CA THR A 1212 24.29 11.30 -8.38
C THR A 1212 25.50 12.13 -8.82
N GLU A 1213 25.93 12.01 -10.07
CA GLU A 1213 27.04 12.79 -10.61
C GLU A 1213 26.57 14.15 -11.16
N ALA A 1214 27.51 15.08 -11.40
CA ALA A 1214 27.21 16.38 -12.01
C ALA A 1214 26.71 16.30 -13.47
N LYS A 1215 26.86 15.14 -14.11
CA LYS A 1215 26.34 14.82 -15.44
C LYS A 1215 25.63 13.47 -15.40
N ILE A 1216 24.66 13.28 -16.30
CA ILE A 1216 23.97 12.00 -16.42
C ILE A 1216 23.78 11.63 -17.89
N SER A 1217 24.09 10.38 -18.24
CA SER A 1217 23.74 9.80 -19.53
C SER A 1217 22.41 9.06 -19.39
N LEU A 1218 21.37 9.58 -20.04
CA LEU A 1218 20.01 9.08 -19.95
C LEU A 1218 19.55 8.52 -21.29
N LYS A 1219 19.03 7.28 -21.28
CA LYS A 1219 18.29 6.71 -22.40
C LYS A 1219 16.88 7.32 -22.41
N ILE A 1220 16.51 7.99 -23.50
CA ILE A 1220 15.24 8.71 -23.61
C ILE A 1220 14.08 7.72 -23.67
N PRO A 1221 13.09 7.82 -22.76
CA PRO A 1221 11.94 6.92 -22.76
C PRO A 1221 11.05 7.17 -23.98
N LYS A 1222 10.27 6.16 -24.38
CA LYS A 1222 9.18 6.34 -25.33
C LYS A 1222 8.14 7.30 -24.78
N ASN A 1223 7.50 8.11 -25.65
CA ASN A 1223 6.61 9.21 -25.27
C ASN A 1223 7.28 10.19 -24.30
N HIS A 1224 8.50 10.61 -24.61
CA HIS A 1224 9.34 11.47 -23.78
C HIS A 1224 8.69 12.82 -23.40
N THR A 1225 7.63 13.24 -24.08
CA THR A 1225 6.79 14.40 -23.73
C THR A 1225 6.11 14.27 -22.37
N TYR A 1226 5.81 13.03 -21.93
CA TYR A 1226 5.24 12.73 -20.60
C TYR A 1226 6.31 12.58 -19.52
N TYR A 1227 7.53 13.05 -19.75
CA TYR A 1227 8.61 12.94 -18.80
C TYR A 1227 9.37 14.25 -18.68
N LYS A 1228 9.75 14.58 -17.44
CA LYS A 1228 10.64 15.70 -17.12
C LYS A 1228 11.86 15.19 -16.38
N LEU A 1229 12.99 15.87 -16.58
CA LEU A 1229 14.21 15.62 -15.83
C LEU A 1229 14.27 16.60 -14.67
N HIS A 1230 14.43 16.05 -13.47
CA HIS A 1230 14.57 16.82 -12.22
C HIS A 1230 16.01 16.68 -11.71
N LEU A 1231 16.62 17.80 -11.38
CA LEU A 1231 17.94 17.90 -10.77
C LEU A 1231 17.80 18.56 -9.41
N THR A 1232 18.39 17.96 -8.39
CA THR A 1232 18.54 18.56 -7.07
C THR A 1232 20.02 18.70 -6.74
N ILE A 1233 20.45 19.89 -6.34
CA ILE A 1233 21.77 20.12 -5.74
C ILE A 1233 21.63 20.26 -4.23
N ILE A 1234 22.60 19.72 -3.49
CA ILE A 1234 22.58 19.65 -2.03
C ILE A 1234 23.84 20.29 -1.48
N HIS A 1235 23.67 21.22 -0.55
CA HIS A 1235 24.74 21.84 0.22
C HIS A 1235 24.34 21.92 1.71
N GLY A 1236 24.99 21.12 2.56
CA GLY A 1236 24.54 20.94 3.94
C GLY A 1236 23.13 20.36 4.00
N ASP A 1237 22.22 21.04 4.70
CA ASP A 1237 20.79 20.69 4.81
C ASP A 1237 19.90 21.43 3.79
N ASN A 1238 20.49 22.30 2.96
CA ASN A 1238 19.78 23.12 1.97
C ASN A 1238 19.84 22.48 0.59
N ILE A 1239 18.77 22.67 -0.18
CA ILE A 1239 18.69 22.24 -1.56
C ILE A 1239 18.22 23.35 -2.49
N ALA A 1240 18.63 23.25 -3.75
CA ALA A 1240 18.02 23.94 -4.86
C ALA A 1240 17.75 22.92 -5.97
N SER A 1241 16.68 23.09 -6.72
CA SER A 1241 16.30 22.16 -7.78
C SER A 1241 15.80 22.86 -9.04
N ASP A 1242 15.88 22.14 -10.15
CA ASP A 1242 15.34 22.55 -11.44
C ASP A 1242 14.66 21.33 -12.08
N ILE A 1243 13.52 21.57 -12.73
CA ILE A 1243 12.77 20.56 -13.49
C ILE A 1243 12.65 21.07 -14.92
N THR A 1244 13.06 20.25 -15.89
CA THR A 1244 12.91 20.59 -17.30
C THR A 1244 12.28 19.46 -18.10
N SER A 1245 11.48 19.83 -19.11
CA SER A 1245 11.13 18.92 -20.20
C SER A 1245 12.37 18.55 -21.02
N PHE A 1246 12.33 17.41 -21.70
CA PHE A 1246 13.42 16.98 -22.56
C PHE A 1246 13.53 17.81 -23.85
N ASN A 1247 12.41 18.30 -24.37
CA ASN A 1247 12.38 19.04 -25.63
C ASN A 1247 13.11 20.37 -25.51
N THR A 1248 13.89 20.69 -26.55
CA THR A 1248 14.41 22.04 -26.78
C THR A 1248 13.38 22.74 -27.67
N PRO A 1249 12.69 23.81 -27.22
CA PRO A 1249 11.76 24.53 -28.08
C PRO A 1249 12.53 24.99 -29.32
N VAL A 1250 12.05 24.58 -30.50
CA VAL A 1250 12.57 25.10 -31.77
C VAL A 1250 12.03 26.52 -31.86
N ILE A 1251 12.89 27.50 -31.57
CA ILE A 1251 12.58 28.87 -31.94
C ILE A 1251 12.68 28.90 -33.47
N ALA A 1252 11.54 28.70 -34.14
CA ALA A 1252 11.38 29.10 -35.53
C ALA A 1252 11.48 30.63 -35.51
N LYS A 1253 12.67 31.13 -35.85
CA LYS A 1253 12.91 32.56 -36.03
C LYS A 1253 12.40 33.00 -37.39
#